data_AF-A0A1D1ZIY8-F1
#
_entry.id   AF-A0A1D1ZIY8-F1
#
_cell.length_a   1.000
_cell.length_b   1.000
_cell.length_c   1.000
_cell.angle_alpha   90.00
_cell.angle_beta   90.00
_cell.angle_gamma   90.00
#
_symmetry.space_group_name_H-M   'P 1'
#
loop_
_entity.id
_entity.type
_entity.pdbx_description
1 polymer ?
#
loop_
_entity_poly.entity_id
_entity_poly.type
_entity_poly.pdbx_seq_one_letter_code
_entity_poly.pdbx_strand_id
1 'polypeptide(L)'
;YTLGPFQELGTHPTSMDSPRPPVLNTMQVDPLVHLNRAHAAVYSCAILALLYHRALSILTSQTFLSLALFLSLAVADLVLAFMWAVTQAFRWRPVRWREFPGRLESAVGRDDWPALDVFICTADPHKEPPMGAVNTALSVMAFDYPTHKLSVYLSDDGGSQVTLFAFVEAARFARYWLPFCREHGLVDRSPEAYFSSCGRGGGDHSEKLQILYQRMKERVESALEMGSISEDLVTSKEELKLFKEWTIDFTREEHQTIIQVLLESSRETDIASHPLPNLIYVSREKKKKSQHHFKAGALNVLIRVSGIMTNAPVILTLDCDMYSNDPQTPWRALCHLLDYDKATRLAYVQFPQHFKGINEHDIYASELKRLFQIQPIGMNGFQGTNYVGSGSFFYRRCFYSSPPLSSSTLYTAKFIESLKISSSNSLSSEAILKSAHQVASCSYEHGTRWGHMMGMRYGSLVEDYNTGYRLHCDGWETIFCDPERPAFLGDVPITLHEVFNQNKRWCVGLLEVAFSKYCPLSFGSRKASLPMAMCYAHYAFWGIWCIPISIYAIVPQMTLTYQVPLFPKAFDPWCYLYIYLFLAAYIQDLVDFLRAKGTIRQWWNDQRMWMIRGVTSYLFGVSEFLLQHIGISTIGFNVTNKVMDDEQRKLYNEGTFNFGVESPFLVSLCTFAIINFTSFTIGLVKSLRQRNIEDVLMQIIISGFVMINCWPIYKAMAWRRDGGRVPLKVMKTSFILAGAIYSIAHLIF
;
A
#
# COMPACT_ATOMS: atom_id res chain seq x y z
N TYR A 1 23.47 22.30 5.90
CA TYR A 1 22.29 23.18 5.74
C TYR A 1 21.19 22.74 6.70
N THR A 2 21.46 22.97 7.98
CA THR A 2 20.50 22.98 9.06
C THR A 2 19.76 24.31 9.00
N LEU A 3 18.42 24.32 9.13
CA LEU A 3 17.75 25.51 9.63
C LEU A 3 18.47 25.90 10.92
N GLY A 4 19.14 27.05 10.92
CA GLY A 4 19.85 27.56 12.08
C GLY A 4 18.88 27.75 13.26
N PRO A 5 19.39 27.82 14.50
CA PRO A 5 18.55 28.16 15.63
C PRO A 5 17.90 29.53 15.36
N PHE A 6 16.57 29.57 15.44
CA PHE A 6 15.77 30.78 15.25
C PHE A 6 16.33 31.91 16.12
N GLN A 7 16.94 32.91 15.47
CA GLN A 7 17.39 34.13 16.14
C GLN A 7 16.15 35.01 16.38
N GLU A 8 15.98 35.47 17.63
CA GLU A 8 14.90 36.37 18.03
C GLU A 8 14.98 37.69 17.27
N LEU A 9 14.15 37.85 16.24
CA LEU A 9 13.86 39.13 15.62
C LEU A 9 12.69 39.79 16.36
N GLY A 10 13.01 40.94 16.96
CA GLY A 10 12.20 42.04 17.49
C GLY A 10 10.68 41.86 17.64
N THR A 11 10.21 42.07 18.87
CA THR A 11 8.79 42.23 19.22
C THR A 11 8.19 43.48 18.60
N HIS A 12 7.31 43.33 17.60
CA HIS A 12 6.26 44.30 17.33
C HIS A 12 4.93 43.79 17.91
N PRO A 13 4.18 44.60 18.66
CA PRO A 13 2.88 44.19 19.20
C PRO A 13 1.83 44.28 18.10
N THR A 14 1.37 43.16 17.59
CA THR A 14 0.16 43.11 16.74
C THR A 14 -1.07 42.86 17.62
N SER A 15 -2.03 43.76 17.49
CA SER A 15 -3.34 43.79 18.14
C SER A 15 -4.10 42.46 18.02
N MET A 16 -4.65 41.99 19.13
CA MET A 16 -5.53 40.82 19.22
C MET A 16 -6.95 41.13 18.70
N ASP A 17 -7.12 41.35 17.40
CA ASP A 17 -8.46 41.38 16.77
C ASP A 17 -8.37 41.02 15.27
N SER A 18 -7.67 39.93 14.94
CA SER A 18 -7.84 39.31 13.63
C SER A 18 -9.05 38.38 13.65
N PRO A 19 -9.98 38.46 12.65
CA PRO A 19 -11.07 37.51 12.55
C PRO A 19 -10.49 36.09 12.46
N ARG A 20 -11.05 35.16 13.23
CA ARG A 20 -10.63 33.75 13.16
C ARG A 20 -10.72 33.29 11.70
N PRO A 21 -9.68 32.64 11.15
CA PRO A 21 -9.71 32.15 9.78
C PRO A 21 -10.91 31.20 9.59
N PRO A 22 -11.49 31.15 8.38
CA PRO A 22 -12.63 30.31 8.12
C PRO A 22 -12.29 28.83 8.35
N VAL A 23 -13.24 28.08 8.89
CA VAL A 23 -13.05 26.64 9.17
C VAL A 23 -12.87 25.88 7.87
N LEU A 24 -11.68 25.29 7.68
CA LEU A 24 -11.28 24.55 6.48
C LEU A 24 -11.64 23.06 6.53
N ASN A 25 -11.80 22.51 7.72
CA ASN A 25 -12.18 21.11 7.90
C ASN A 25 -12.96 20.91 9.21
N THR A 26 -13.70 19.80 9.31
CA THR A 26 -14.42 19.39 10.53
C THR A 26 -14.26 17.90 10.78
N MET A 27 -14.22 17.55 12.06
CA MET A 27 -14.09 16.17 12.53
C MET A 27 -15.46 15.59 12.88
N GLN A 28 -15.73 14.34 12.47
CA GLN A 28 -16.95 13.60 12.81
C GLN A 28 -16.60 12.25 13.42
N VAL A 29 -17.16 11.97 14.60
CA VAL A 29 -17.01 10.67 15.27
C VAL A 29 -18.06 9.70 14.72
N ASP A 30 -17.65 8.46 14.47
CA ASP A 30 -18.54 7.43 13.95
C ASP A 30 -19.70 7.12 14.93
N PRO A 31 -20.96 7.02 14.45
CA PRO A 31 -22.09 6.75 15.33
C PRO A 31 -22.05 5.36 15.99
N LEU A 32 -21.31 4.39 15.43
CA LEU A 32 -21.24 3.04 15.98
C LEU A 32 -20.23 2.90 17.14
N VAL A 33 -19.60 3.98 17.61
CA VAL A 33 -18.59 3.91 18.70
C VAL A 33 -19.12 3.18 19.94
N HIS A 34 -20.34 3.50 20.39
CA HIS A 34 -20.91 2.87 21.58
C HIS A 34 -21.23 1.38 21.35
N LEU A 35 -21.78 1.05 20.18
CA LEU A 35 -22.07 -0.32 19.80
C LEU A 35 -20.80 -1.17 19.68
N ASN A 36 -19.75 -0.62 19.04
CA ASN A 36 -18.45 -1.28 18.89
C ASN A 36 -17.82 -1.60 20.25
N ARG A 37 -17.88 -0.66 21.20
CA ARG A 37 -17.35 -0.86 22.57
C ARG A 37 -18.14 -1.91 23.34
N ALA A 38 -19.47 -1.89 23.24
CA ALA A 38 -20.33 -2.90 23.85
C ALA A 38 -20.04 -4.30 23.26
N HIS A 39 -19.95 -4.41 21.93
CA HIS A 39 -19.59 -5.65 21.25
C HIS A 39 -18.20 -6.13 21.67
N ALA A 40 -17.20 -5.25 21.74
CA ALA A 40 -15.85 -5.60 22.19
C ALA A 40 -15.87 -6.18 23.61
N ALA A 41 -16.67 -5.62 24.53
CA ALA A 41 -16.80 -6.16 25.88
C ALA A 41 -17.42 -7.57 25.89
N VAL A 42 -18.56 -7.76 25.22
CA VAL A 42 -19.25 -9.06 25.17
C VAL A 42 -18.39 -10.13 24.47
N TYR A 43 -17.77 -9.78 23.34
CA TYR A 43 -16.92 -10.69 22.59
C TYR A 43 -15.63 -11.04 23.35
N SER A 44 -15.08 -10.11 24.15
CA SER A 44 -13.95 -10.40 25.05
C SER A 44 -14.34 -11.48 26.08
N CYS A 45 -15.53 -11.38 26.68
CA CYS A 45 -16.02 -12.43 27.60
C CYS A 45 -16.15 -13.79 26.90
N ALA A 46 -16.63 -13.81 25.64
CA ALA A 46 -16.74 -15.02 24.85
C ALA A 46 -15.35 -15.64 24.54
N ILE A 47 -14.35 -14.83 24.20
CA ILE A 47 -12.97 -15.31 24.03
C ILE A 47 -12.43 -15.89 25.34
N LEU A 48 -12.62 -15.20 26.47
CA LEU A 48 -12.16 -15.69 27.77
C LEU A 48 -12.81 -17.03 28.14
N ALA A 49 -14.11 -17.17 27.87
CA ALA A 49 -14.82 -18.44 28.04
C ALA A 49 -14.26 -19.55 27.14
N LEU A 50 -13.92 -19.23 25.88
CA LEU A 50 -13.29 -20.18 24.96
C LEU A 50 -11.93 -20.62 25.50
N LEU A 51 -11.07 -19.68 25.90
CA LEU A 51 -9.74 -19.98 26.42
C LEU A 51 -9.81 -20.80 27.72
N TYR A 52 -10.77 -20.51 28.59
CA TYR A 52 -11.05 -21.31 29.78
C TYR A 52 -11.45 -22.75 29.43
N HIS A 53 -12.39 -22.91 28.49
CA HIS A 53 -12.81 -24.23 28.02
C HIS A 53 -11.65 -25.03 27.39
N ARG A 54 -10.77 -24.36 26.63
CA ARG A 54 -9.55 -24.97 26.08
C ARG A 54 -8.58 -25.42 27.17
N ALA A 55 -8.34 -24.58 28.17
CA ALA A 55 -7.48 -24.91 29.30
C ALA A 55 -8.00 -26.15 30.05
N LEU A 56 -9.31 -26.21 30.29
CA LEU A 56 -9.94 -27.38 30.92
C LEU A 56 -9.74 -28.64 30.06
N SER A 57 -10.00 -28.55 28.75
CA SER A 57 -9.84 -29.67 27.81
C SER A 57 -8.41 -30.23 27.80
N ILE A 58 -7.40 -29.35 27.88
CA ILE A 58 -5.98 -29.72 27.99
C ILE A 58 -5.71 -30.43 29.32
N LEU A 59 -6.20 -29.89 30.44
CA LEU A 59 -5.99 -30.47 31.78
C LEU A 59 -6.68 -31.82 31.96
N THR A 60 -7.82 -32.03 31.31
CA THR A 60 -8.58 -33.29 31.38
C THR A 60 -8.20 -34.30 30.29
N SER A 61 -7.19 -34.01 29.47
CA SER A 61 -6.73 -34.89 28.39
C SER A 61 -6.17 -36.19 28.94
N GLN A 62 -6.70 -37.33 28.49
CA GLN A 62 -6.28 -38.66 28.94
C GLN A 62 -5.25 -39.33 28.03
N THR A 63 -5.10 -38.85 26.79
CA THR A 63 -4.17 -39.41 25.81
C THR A 63 -3.26 -38.34 25.24
N PHE A 64 -2.05 -38.73 24.82
CA PHE A 64 -1.12 -37.82 24.13
C PHE A 64 -1.74 -37.23 22.86
N LEU A 65 -2.53 -38.02 22.12
CA LEU A 65 -3.25 -37.54 20.94
C LEU A 65 -4.24 -36.42 21.29
N SER A 66 -5.11 -36.64 22.29
CA SER A 66 -6.07 -35.61 22.74
C SER A 66 -5.36 -34.33 23.21
N LEU A 67 -4.27 -34.49 23.97
CA LEU A 67 -3.45 -33.38 24.44
C LEU A 67 -2.86 -32.59 23.27
N ALA A 68 -2.26 -33.26 22.28
CA ALA A 68 -1.67 -32.61 21.11
C ALA A 68 -2.72 -31.87 20.27
N LEU A 69 -3.91 -32.46 20.07
CA LEU A 69 -5.02 -31.84 19.36
C LEU A 69 -5.51 -30.58 20.07
N PHE A 70 -5.77 -30.64 21.39
CA PHE A 70 -6.23 -29.47 22.13
C PHE A 70 -5.15 -28.39 22.26
N LEU A 71 -3.87 -28.77 22.39
CA LEU A 71 -2.77 -27.81 22.37
C LEU A 71 -2.68 -27.09 21.02
N SER A 72 -2.83 -27.81 19.90
CA SER A 72 -2.83 -27.20 18.56
C SER A 72 -3.98 -26.18 18.41
N LEU A 73 -5.18 -26.52 18.87
CA LEU A 73 -6.31 -25.58 18.85
C LEU A 73 -6.12 -24.41 19.81
N ALA A 74 -5.53 -24.62 20.99
CA ALA A 74 -5.22 -23.54 21.91
C ALA A 74 -4.22 -22.55 21.31
N VAL A 75 -3.20 -23.02 20.59
CA VAL A 75 -2.27 -22.13 19.85
C VAL A 75 -3.02 -21.33 18.78
N ALA A 76 -3.88 -21.98 17.99
CA ALA A 76 -4.70 -21.29 17.00
C ALA A 76 -5.61 -20.23 17.64
N ASP A 77 -6.34 -20.60 18.69
CA ASP A 77 -7.30 -19.72 19.38
C ASP A 77 -6.60 -18.55 20.09
N LEU A 78 -5.39 -18.74 20.63
CA LEU A 78 -4.57 -17.66 21.20
C LEU A 78 -4.13 -16.66 20.13
N VAL A 79 -3.71 -17.15 18.95
CA VAL A 79 -3.35 -16.26 17.83
C VAL A 79 -4.58 -15.50 17.33
N LEU A 80 -5.73 -16.17 17.17
CA LEU A 80 -6.99 -15.53 16.79
C LEU A 80 -7.41 -14.46 17.83
N ALA A 81 -7.31 -14.78 19.13
CA ALA A 81 -7.63 -13.87 20.22
C ALA A 81 -6.70 -12.64 20.24
N PHE A 82 -5.38 -12.85 20.07
CA PHE A 82 -4.41 -11.77 19.97
C PHE A 82 -4.73 -10.85 18.78
N MET A 83 -4.93 -11.43 17.60
CA MET A 83 -5.21 -10.65 16.39
C MET A 83 -6.54 -9.89 16.51
N TRP A 84 -7.58 -10.52 17.07
CA TRP A 84 -8.85 -9.86 17.35
C TRP A 84 -8.70 -8.70 18.33
N ALA A 85 -7.92 -8.88 19.40
CA ALA A 85 -7.70 -7.88 20.43
C ALA A 85 -7.02 -6.63 19.86
N VAL A 86 -5.94 -6.79 19.07
CA VAL A 86 -5.27 -5.65 18.45
C VAL A 86 -6.16 -4.93 17.42
N THR A 87 -7.06 -5.64 16.73
CA THR A 87 -8.02 -5.00 15.81
C THR A 87 -9.05 -4.13 16.52
N GLN A 88 -9.32 -4.32 17.82
CA GLN A 88 -10.29 -3.48 18.54
C GLN A 88 -9.88 -2.01 18.59
N ALA A 89 -8.58 -1.71 18.48
CA ALA A 89 -8.10 -0.34 18.42
C ALA A 89 -8.74 0.45 17.27
N PHE A 90 -8.85 -0.14 16.08
CA PHE A 90 -9.50 0.52 14.93
C PHE A 90 -10.98 0.82 15.16
N ARG A 91 -11.67 0.03 15.99
CA ARG A 91 -13.11 0.16 16.23
C ARG A 91 -13.45 1.02 17.45
N TRP A 92 -12.45 1.38 18.25
CA TRP A 92 -12.64 2.04 19.54
C TRP A 92 -13.17 3.48 19.42
N ARG A 93 -12.68 4.22 18.42
CA ARG A 93 -13.07 5.61 18.14
C ARG A 93 -12.85 5.98 16.66
N PRO A 94 -13.57 5.38 15.70
CA PRO A 94 -13.38 5.75 14.30
C PRO A 94 -13.80 7.20 14.05
N VAL A 95 -13.01 7.93 13.27
CA VAL A 95 -13.16 9.37 13.00
C VAL A 95 -12.98 9.66 11.52
N ARG A 96 -13.92 10.41 10.94
CA ARG A 96 -13.86 10.95 9.58
C ARG A 96 -13.65 12.45 9.59
N TRP A 97 -12.94 12.94 8.59
CA TRP A 97 -12.80 14.37 8.32
C TRP A 97 -13.72 14.78 7.18
N ARG A 98 -14.21 16.01 7.24
CA ARG A 98 -14.92 16.68 6.15
C ARG A 98 -14.22 17.99 5.87
N GLU A 99 -13.69 18.12 4.65
CA GLU A 99 -12.96 19.27 4.13
C GLU A 99 -13.87 20.27 3.39
N PHE A 100 -13.46 21.53 3.36
CA PHE A 100 -14.17 22.63 2.69
C PHE A 100 -13.24 23.39 1.72
N PRO A 101 -12.80 22.76 0.61
CA PRO A 101 -11.83 23.35 -0.32
C PRO A 101 -12.30 24.69 -0.91
N GLY A 102 -13.61 24.89 -1.09
CA GLY A 102 -14.15 26.17 -1.56
C GLY A 102 -13.94 27.37 -0.62
N ARG A 103 -13.54 27.13 0.64
CA ARG A 103 -13.18 28.21 1.58
C ARG A 103 -11.68 28.52 1.57
N LEU A 104 -10.87 27.66 0.95
CA LEU A 104 -9.41 27.74 1.04
C LEU A 104 -8.88 29.05 0.48
N GLU A 105 -9.30 29.44 -0.72
CA GLU A 105 -8.84 30.67 -1.38
C GLU A 105 -9.25 31.93 -0.62
N SER A 106 -10.44 31.93 -0.01
CA SER A 106 -10.88 33.03 0.87
C SER A 106 -10.11 33.09 2.20
N ALA A 107 -9.59 31.95 2.67
CA ALA A 107 -8.84 31.84 3.92
C ALA A 107 -7.37 32.23 3.73
N VAL A 108 -6.79 31.74 2.63
CA VAL A 108 -5.39 31.86 2.24
C VAL A 108 -5.40 32.08 0.74
N GLY A 109 -5.02 33.29 0.34
CA GLY A 109 -4.96 33.64 -1.07
C GLY A 109 -4.13 32.64 -1.86
N ARG A 110 -4.46 32.43 -3.14
CA ARG A 110 -3.84 31.41 -3.99
C ARG A 110 -2.31 31.58 -4.09
N ASP A 111 -1.83 32.81 -4.07
CA ASP A 111 -0.40 33.17 -4.07
C ASP A 111 0.29 32.94 -2.71
N ASP A 112 -0.45 32.62 -1.66
CA ASP A 112 0.08 32.27 -0.33
C ASP A 112 0.13 30.75 -0.10
N TRP A 113 -0.33 29.93 -1.06
CA TRP A 113 -0.23 28.49 -0.93
C TRP A 113 1.23 28.02 -0.92
N PRO A 114 1.59 26.97 -0.17
CA PRO A 114 2.97 26.49 -0.10
C PRO A 114 3.47 25.97 -1.45
N ALA A 115 4.77 26.00 -1.70
CA ALA A 115 5.33 25.22 -2.80
C ALA A 115 5.09 23.71 -2.57
N LEU A 116 4.91 22.96 -3.66
CA LEU A 116 4.65 21.52 -3.67
C LEU A 116 5.66 20.81 -4.58
N ASP A 117 6.44 19.91 -3.99
CA ASP A 117 7.23 18.93 -4.74
C ASP A 117 6.45 17.61 -4.84
N VAL A 118 6.35 17.02 -6.03
CA VAL A 118 5.75 15.70 -6.25
C VAL A 118 6.85 14.72 -6.63
N PHE A 119 6.98 13.63 -5.87
CA PHE A 119 7.96 12.57 -6.08
C PHE A 119 7.30 11.35 -6.67
N ILE A 120 7.77 10.94 -7.84
CA ILE A 120 7.33 9.73 -8.54
C ILE A 120 8.52 8.77 -8.59
N CYS A 121 8.35 7.53 -8.11
CA CYS A 121 9.41 6.53 -8.15
C CYS A 121 9.11 5.44 -9.19
N THR A 122 10.12 5.07 -9.97
CA THR A 122 10.13 3.90 -10.85
C THR A 122 11.44 3.15 -10.70
N ALA A 123 11.43 1.83 -10.91
CA ALA A 123 12.58 0.98 -10.67
C ALA A 123 13.02 0.15 -11.88
N ASP A 124 12.11 -0.21 -12.79
CA ASP A 124 12.42 -1.14 -13.89
C ASP A 124 11.50 -0.88 -15.09
N PRO A 125 12.01 -0.39 -16.24
CA PRO A 125 11.18 0.00 -17.38
C PRO A 125 10.46 -1.18 -18.05
N HIS A 126 10.90 -2.42 -17.84
CA HIS A 126 10.23 -3.59 -18.41
C HIS A 126 9.11 -4.11 -17.51
N LYS A 127 9.22 -3.91 -16.19
CA LYS A 127 8.16 -4.31 -15.24
C LYS A 127 7.19 -3.17 -14.96
N GLU A 128 7.66 -1.93 -15.06
CA GLU A 128 6.91 -0.70 -14.86
C GLU A 128 7.10 0.16 -16.14
N PRO A 129 6.29 -0.08 -17.19
CA PRO A 129 6.47 0.60 -18.47
C PRO A 129 6.53 2.13 -18.34
N PRO A 130 7.46 2.83 -19.00
CA PRO A 130 7.66 4.27 -18.84
C PRO A 130 6.40 5.11 -19.10
N MET A 131 5.51 4.65 -19.99
CA MET A 131 4.24 5.34 -20.26
C MET A 131 3.33 5.41 -19.03
N GLY A 132 3.38 4.44 -18.11
CA GLY A 132 2.67 4.51 -16.83
C GLY A 132 3.15 5.71 -16.00
N ALA A 133 4.46 5.82 -15.82
CA ALA A 133 5.10 6.94 -15.12
C ALA A 133 4.82 8.30 -15.80
N VAL A 134 4.84 8.35 -17.13
CA VAL A 134 4.52 9.56 -17.91
C VAL A 134 3.08 10.00 -17.68
N ASN A 135 2.11 9.09 -17.74
CA ASN A 135 0.70 9.42 -17.48
C ASN A 135 0.50 9.93 -16.04
N THR A 136 1.16 9.32 -15.07
CA THR A 136 1.17 9.79 -13.68
C THR A 136 1.76 11.20 -13.58
N ALA A 137 2.93 11.45 -14.18
CA ALA A 137 3.57 12.77 -14.18
C ALA A 137 2.69 13.84 -14.83
N LEU A 138 2.13 13.57 -16.01
CA LEU A 138 1.25 14.51 -16.71
C LEU A 138 -0.02 14.83 -15.91
N SER A 139 -0.59 13.83 -15.20
CA SER A 139 -1.76 14.06 -14.35
C SER A 139 -1.49 15.01 -13.19
N VAL A 140 -0.32 14.91 -12.54
CA VAL A 140 0.04 15.77 -11.40
C VAL A 140 0.60 17.11 -11.82
N MET A 141 1.31 17.20 -12.95
CA MET A 141 1.67 18.48 -13.56
C MET A 141 0.44 19.31 -13.92
N ALA A 142 -0.67 18.63 -14.18
CA ALA A 142 -1.95 19.25 -14.45
C ALA A 142 -2.77 19.52 -13.19
N PHE A 143 -2.22 19.57 -11.97
CA PHE A 143 -3.00 19.99 -10.80
C PHE A 143 -3.59 21.40 -10.97
N ASP A 144 -4.72 21.66 -10.30
CA ASP A 144 -5.27 23.02 -10.18
C ASP A 144 -4.47 23.81 -9.14
N TYR A 145 -3.20 24.09 -9.43
CA TYR A 145 -2.23 24.68 -8.52
C TYR A 145 -1.39 25.75 -9.23
N PRO A 146 -0.87 26.77 -8.53
CA PRO A 146 0.05 27.72 -9.16
C PRO A 146 1.26 27.01 -9.78
N THR A 147 1.45 27.17 -11.09
CA THR A 147 2.46 26.41 -11.87
C THR A 147 3.89 26.66 -11.39
N HIS A 148 4.20 27.91 -11.02
CA HIS A 148 5.50 28.30 -10.46
C HIS A 148 5.80 27.72 -9.07
N LYS A 149 4.79 27.12 -8.40
CA LYS A 149 4.93 26.47 -7.08
C LYS A 149 4.92 24.95 -7.16
N LEU A 150 4.70 24.39 -8.34
CA LEU A 150 4.59 22.96 -8.55
C LEU A 150 5.85 22.44 -9.24
N SER A 151 6.49 21.47 -8.62
CA SER A 151 7.67 20.80 -9.19
C SER A 151 7.50 19.29 -9.12
N VAL A 152 7.69 18.61 -10.24
CA VAL A 152 7.56 17.15 -10.34
C VAL A 152 8.94 16.53 -10.54
N TYR A 153 9.28 15.61 -9.65
CA TYR A 153 10.54 14.86 -9.66
C TYR A 153 10.26 13.39 -9.96
N LEU A 154 10.87 12.88 -11.02
CA LEU A 154 10.98 11.45 -11.26
C LEU A 154 12.27 10.93 -10.63
N SER A 155 12.18 9.91 -9.79
CA SER A 155 13.32 9.08 -9.42
C SER A 155 13.30 7.79 -10.23
N ASP A 156 14.25 7.64 -11.15
CA ASP A 156 14.50 6.41 -11.89
C ASP A 156 15.61 5.59 -11.22
N ASP A 157 15.19 4.58 -10.45
CA ASP A 157 16.10 3.62 -9.81
C ASP A 157 16.59 2.54 -10.81
N GLY A 158 16.00 2.44 -11.99
CA GLY A 158 16.50 1.60 -13.08
C GLY A 158 17.67 2.23 -13.84
N GLY A 159 17.77 3.55 -13.81
CA GLY A 159 18.78 4.30 -14.58
C GLY A 159 18.63 4.07 -16.08
N SER A 160 17.39 4.05 -16.58
CA SER A 160 17.07 3.68 -17.96
C SER A 160 17.06 4.90 -18.87
N GLN A 161 17.85 4.83 -19.95
CA GLN A 161 17.81 5.83 -21.01
C GLN A 161 16.39 5.98 -21.61
N VAL A 162 15.65 4.87 -21.74
CA VAL A 162 14.28 4.86 -22.28
C VAL A 162 13.33 5.62 -21.36
N THR A 163 13.50 5.51 -20.04
CA THR A 163 12.70 6.27 -19.08
C THR A 163 12.96 7.77 -19.19
N LEU A 164 14.22 8.18 -19.29
CA LEU A 164 14.57 9.58 -19.55
C LEU A 164 13.95 10.07 -20.87
N PHE A 165 14.06 9.29 -21.95
CA PHE A 165 13.46 9.61 -23.24
C PHE A 165 11.94 9.78 -23.16
N ALA A 166 11.25 8.89 -22.46
CA ALA A 166 9.81 9.00 -22.24
C ALA A 166 9.43 10.33 -21.56
N PHE A 167 10.24 10.79 -20.61
CA PHE A 167 10.02 12.07 -19.92
C PHE A 167 10.41 13.29 -20.76
N VAL A 168 11.37 13.18 -21.69
CA VAL A 168 11.63 14.19 -22.71
C VAL A 168 10.42 14.35 -23.63
N GLU A 169 9.84 13.24 -24.10
CA GLU A 169 8.62 13.29 -24.91
C GLU A 169 7.42 13.82 -24.12
N ALA A 170 7.27 13.43 -22.85
CA ALA A 170 6.25 13.95 -21.96
C ALA A 170 6.36 15.48 -21.78
N ALA A 171 7.59 15.99 -21.64
CA ALA A 171 7.84 17.44 -21.54
C ALA A 171 7.37 18.19 -22.79
N ARG A 172 7.55 17.61 -23.99
CA ARG A 172 7.02 18.20 -25.24
C ARG A 172 5.50 18.14 -25.30
N PHE A 173 4.91 16.99 -24.95
CA PHE A 173 3.46 16.81 -24.98
C PHE A 173 2.74 17.69 -23.93
N ALA A 174 3.36 17.92 -22.77
CA ALA A 174 2.84 18.77 -21.71
C ALA A 174 2.51 20.20 -22.18
N ARG A 175 3.27 20.73 -23.17
CA ARG A 175 3.04 22.07 -23.76
C ARG A 175 1.66 22.20 -24.41
N TYR A 176 1.07 21.09 -24.84
CA TYR A 176 -0.26 21.03 -25.45
C TYR A 176 -1.30 20.50 -24.47
N TRP A 177 -0.96 19.49 -23.68
CA TRP A 177 -1.89 18.82 -22.78
C TRP A 177 -2.34 19.68 -21.59
N LEU A 178 -1.40 20.37 -20.93
CA LEU A 178 -1.69 21.15 -19.73
C LEU A 178 -2.63 22.35 -19.98
N PRO A 179 -2.43 23.20 -21.01
CA PRO A 179 -3.39 24.26 -21.33
C PRO A 179 -4.75 23.70 -21.72
N PHE A 180 -4.79 22.63 -22.53
CA PHE A 180 -6.03 21.96 -22.89
C PHE A 180 -6.86 21.54 -21.67
N CYS A 181 -6.20 20.89 -20.68
CA CYS A 181 -6.83 20.51 -19.42
C CYS A 181 -7.44 21.70 -18.67
N ARG A 182 -6.73 22.83 -18.63
CA ARG A 182 -7.18 24.05 -17.94
C ARG A 182 -8.34 24.71 -18.65
N GLU A 183 -8.21 24.95 -19.95
CA GLU A 183 -9.19 25.66 -20.77
C GLU A 183 -10.54 24.92 -20.87
N HIS A 184 -10.50 23.59 -20.91
CA HIS A 184 -11.70 22.75 -21.00
C HIS A 184 -12.20 22.27 -19.64
N GLY A 185 -11.58 22.70 -18.53
CA GLY A 185 -12.01 22.33 -17.18
C GLY A 185 -11.99 20.82 -16.92
N LEU A 186 -11.03 20.09 -17.52
CA LEU A 186 -11.00 18.64 -17.43
C LEU A 186 -10.74 18.17 -16.00
N VAL A 187 -11.49 17.15 -15.59
CA VAL A 187 -11.29 16.47 -14.30
C VAL A 187 -10.33 15.29 -14.46
N ASP A 188 -10.52 14.46 -15.50
CA ASP A 188 -9.61 13.35 -15.80
C ASP A 188 -8.37 13.87 -16.53
N ARG A 189 -7.30 14.18 -15.79
CA ARG A 189 -6.07 14.80 -16.36
C ARG A 189 -4.95 13.82 -16.68
N SER A 190 -5.16 12.53 -16.47
CA SER A 190 -4.30 11.47 -17.02
C SER A 190 -4.67 11.23 -18.48
N PRO A 191 -3.75 11.44 -19.45
CA PRO A 191 -4.08 11.31 -20.87
C PRO A 191 -4.63 9.93 -21.24
N GLU A 192 -4.00 8.85 -20.78
CA GLU A 192 -4.48 7.48 -21.05
C GLU A 192 -5.91 7.28 -20.52
N ALA A 193 -6.21 7.76 -19.31
CA ALA A 193 -7.53 7.63 -18.72
C ALA A 193 -8.59 8.43 -19.50
N TYR A 194 -8.26 9.68 -19.87
CA TYR A 194 -9.12 10.56 -20.65
C TYR A 194 -9.42 9.99 -22.05
N PHE A 195 -8.39 9.61 -22.81
CA PHE A 195 -8.57 9.10 -24.17
C PHE A 195 -9.19 7.70 -24.22
N SER A 196 -9.09 6.92 -23.13
CA SER A 196 -9.78 5.62 -23.02
C SER A 196 -11.28 5.77 -22.73
N SER A 197 -11.69 6.82 -22.01
CA SER A 197 -13.11 7.05 -21.65
C SER A 197 -13.86 7.86 -22.71
N CYS A 198 -13.20 8.83 -23.34
CA CYS A 198 -13.74 9.62 -24.45
C CYS A 198 -13.58 8.88 -25.79
N GLY A 199 -14.38 7.86 -26.06
CA GLY A 199 -14.42 7.27 -27.41
C GLY A 199 -14.82 8.32 -28.45
N ARG A 200 -14.01 8.54 -29.52
CA ARG A 200 -14.20 9.32 -30.78
C ARG A 200 -15.14 10.56 -30.81
N GLY A 201 -15.55 11.11 -29.68
CA GLY A 201 -16.56 12.18 -29.56
C GLY A 201 -15.99 13.52 -29.11
N GLY A 202 -14.67 13.64 -29.01
CA GLY A 202 -14.02 14.92 -28.79
C GLY A 202 -14.04 15.75 -30.07
N GLY A 203 -14.21 17.06 -29.97
CA GLY A 203 -14.09 17.95 -31.14
C GLY A 203 -12.70 17.87 -31.80
N ASP A 204 -12.54 18.50 -32.97
CA ASP A 204 -11.32 18.47 -33.81
C ASP A 204 -10.00 18.70 -33.03
N HIS A 205 -10.02 19.56 -31.99
CA HIS A 205 -8.84 19.80 -31.15
C HIS A 205 -8.46 18.61 -30.27
N SER A 206 -9.44 17.88 -29.72
CA SER A 206 -9.22 16.67 -28.92
C SER A 206 -8.69 15.52 -29.76
N GLU A 207 -9.14 15.39 -31.02
CA GLU A 207 -8.63 14.37 -31.95
C GLU A 207 -7.15 14.63 -32.31
N LYS A 208 -6.78 15.88 -32.57
CA LYS A 208 -5.38 16.27 -32.79
C LYS A 208 -4.49 15.95 -31.59
N LEU A 209 -4.97 16.22 -30.37
CA LEU A 209 -4.25 15.87 -29.15
C LEU A 209 -4.13 14.35 -28.95
N GLN A 210 -5.17 13.59 -29.29
CA GLN A 210 -5.12 12.13 -29.26
C GLN A 210 -4.06 11.59 -30.23
N ILE A 211 -3.93 12.16 -31.43
CA ILE A 211 -2.89 11.80 -32.40
C ILE A 211 -1.50 12.11 -31.85
N LEU A 212 -1.30 13.28 -31.22
CA LEU A 212 -0.02 13.63 -30.59
C LEU A 212 0.34 12.67 -29.44
N TYR A 213 -0.64 12.34 -28.61
CA TYR A 213 -0.48 11.38 -27.52
C TYR A 213 -0.09 10.00 -28.03
N GLN A 214 -0.83 9.50 -29.03
CA GLN A 214 -0.58 8.20 -29.63
C GLN A 214 0.81 8.13 -30.29
N ARG A 215 1.22 9.20 -30.98
CA ARG A 215 2.59 9.30 -31.54
C ARG A 215 3.68 9.28 -30.47
N MET A 216 3.48 9.98 -29.35
CA MET A 216 4.40 9.91 -28.22
C MET A 216 4.49 8.48 -27.68
N LYS A 217 3.34 7.84 -27.45
CA LYS A 217 3.24 6.47 -26.94
C LYS A 217 3.99 5.49 -27.83
N GLU A 218 3.73 5.52 -29.15
CA GLU A 218 4.40 4.66 -30.13
C GLU A 218 5.92 4.85 -30.14
N ARG A 219 6.42 6.09 -30.05
CA ARG A 219 7.86 6.36 -30.02
C ARG A 219 8.52 5.81 -28.75
N VAL A 220 7.85 5.95 -27.60
CA VAL A 220 8.35 5.44 -26.32
C VAL A 220 8.32 3.92 -26.29
N GLU A 221 7.24 3.29 -26.75
CA GLU A 221 7.10 1.84 -26.82
C GLU A 221 8.11 1.23 -27.80
N SER A 222 8.33 1.85 -28.97
CA SER A 222 9.37 1.44 -29.92
C SER A 222 10.77 1.51 -29.30
N ALA A 223 11.08 2.58 -28.54
CA ALA A 223 12.36 2.70 -27.84
C ALA A 223 12.54 1.63 -26.75
N LEU A 224 11.44 1.27 -26.06
CA LEU A 224 11.45 0.22 -25.05
C LEU A 224 11.69 -1.16 -25.67
N GLU A 225 11.06 -1.45 -26.81
CA GLU A 225 11.26 -2.70 -27.57
C GLU A 225 12.70 -2.83 -28.09
N MET A 226 13.29 -1.73 -28.58
CA MET A 226 14.69 -1.70 -29.01
C MET A 226 15.70 -1.73 -27.84
N GLY A 227 15.25 -1.47 -26.61
CA GLY A 227 16.12 -1.33 -25.42
C GLY A 227 17.12 -0.17 -25.49
N SER A 228 17.05 0.66 -26.55
CA SER A 228 17.97 1.74 -26.83
C SER A 228 17.31 2.85 -27.65
N ILE A 229 17.92 4.03 -27.61
CA ILE A 229 17.44 5.21 -28.34
C ILE A 229 18.23 5.28 -29.64
N SER A 230 17.57 5.06 -30.77
CA SER A 230 18.18 5.28 -32.09
C SER A 230 18.37 6.78 -32.36
N GLU A 231 19.37 7.13 -33.17
CA GLU A 231 19.59 8.53 -33.58
C GLU A 231 18.35 9.11 -34.28
N ASP A 232 17.57 8.28 -34.99
CA ASP A 232 16.33 8.67 -35.67
C ASP A 232 15.21 9.13 -34.72
N LEU A 233 15.24 8.67 -33.45
CA LEU A 233 14.25 9.07 -32.45
C LEU A 233 14.59 10.41 -31.80
N VAL A 234 15.82 10.89 -31.93
CA VAL A 234 16.31 12.12 -31.31
C VAL A 234 16.08 13.31 -32.24
N THR A 235 15.41 14.36 -31.75
CA THR A 235 14.99 15.47 -32.62
C THR A 235 16.03 16.57 -32.73
N SER A 236 16.98 16.65 -31.79
CA SER A 236 18.01 17.71 -31.77
C SER A 236 19.38 17.23 -31.29
N LYS A 237 20.44 17.94 -31.69
CA LYS A 237 21.81 17.69 -31.20
C LYS A 237 21.97 17.96 -29.70
N GLU A 238 21.08 18.77 -29.11
CA GLU A 238 21.07 19.07 -27.68
C GLU A 238 20.47 17.91 -26.88
N GLU A 239 19.43 17.27 -27.40
CA GLU A 239 18.88 16.05 -26.82
C GLU A 239 19.87 14.90 -26.87
N LEU A 240 20.64 14.78 -27.96
CA LEU A 240 21.71 13.78 -28.04
C LEU A 240 22.75 13.95 -26.92
N LYS A 241 22.94 15.17 -26.38
CA LYS A 241 23.84 15.40 -25.24
C LYS A 241 23.28 14.83 -23.93
N LEU A 242 21.96 14.75 -23.76
CA LEU A 242 21.33 14.22 -22.55
C LEU A 242 21.65 12.74 -22.33
N PHE A 243 21.83 11.99 -23.42
CA PHE A 243 22.05 10.55 -23.39
C PHE A 243 23.53 10.15 -23.33
N LYS A 244 24.45 11.12 -23.31
CA LYS A 244 25.91 10.85 -23.23
C LYS A 244 26.35 10.21 -21.92
N GLU A 245 25.54 10.30 -20.88
CA GLU A 245 25.80 9.70 -19.56
C GLU A 245 25.75 8.17 -19.58
N TRP A 246 25.07 7.57 -20.58
CA TRP A 246 25.00 6.12 -20.76
C TRP A 246 26.20 5.62 -21.58
N THR A 247 27.35 5.53 -20.92
CA THR A 247 28.59 4.99 -21.49
C THR A 247 28.60 3.46 -21.53
N ILE A 248 29.62 2.86 -22.16
CA ILE A 248 29.80 1.40 -22.23
C ILE A 248 29.86 0.75 -20.84
N ASP A 249 30.38 1.47 -19.85
CA ASP A 249 30.52 0.99 -18.47
C ASP A 249 29.26 1.19 -17.62
N PHE A 250 28.23 1.86 -18.16
CA PHE A 250 26.98 2.12 -17.43
C PHE A 250 26.23 0.81 -17.21
N THR A 251 25.87 0.52 -15.96
CA THR A 251 24.95 -0.57 -15.63
C THR A 251 23.95 -0.10 -14.58
N ARG A 252 22.79 -0.75 -14.50
CA ARG A 252 21.76 -0.48 -13.46
C ARG A 252 22.30 -0.54 -12.02
N GLU A 253 23.40 -1.25 -11.78
CA GLU A 253 24.00 -1.42 -10.45
C GLU A 253 25.23 -0.52 -10.23
N GLU A 254 25.71 0.13 -11.28
CA GLU A 254 26.97 0.88 -11.28
C GLU A 254 26.91 2.02 -12.28
N HIS A 255 26.63 3.23 -11.78
CA HIS A 255 26.59 4.45 -12.56
C HIS A 255 26.65 5.70 -11.67
N GLN A 256 27.05 6.84 -12.25
CA GLN A 256 27.05 8.14 -11.58
C GLN A 256 25.61 8.70 -11.43
N THR A 257 25.47 9.72 -10.58
CA THR A 257 24.21 10.45 -10.49
C THR A 257 23.92 11.16 -11.81
N ILE A 258 22.68 11.05 -12.29
CA ILE A 258 22.16 11.81 -13.45
C ILE A 258 21.01 12.69 -12.96
N ILE A 259 21.12 14.01 -13.12
CA ILE A 259 20.04 14.96 -12.85
C ILE A 259 19.81 15.80 -14.10
N GLN A 260 18.58 15.79 -14.62
CA GLN A 260 18.18 16.57 -15.80
C GLN A 260 16.95 17.42 -15.48
N VAL A 261 17.03 18.72 -15.73
CA VAL A 261 15.88 19.65 -15.66
C VAL A 261 15.25 19.69 -17.04
N LEU A 262 14.10 19.03 -17.21
CA LEU A 262 13.42 18.88 -18.49
C LEU A 262 12.47 20.04 -18.78
N LEU A 263 11.86 20.59 -17.73
CA LEU A 263 11.06 21.82 -17.80
C LEU A 263 11.41 22.69 -16.60
N GLU A 264 11.61 23.99 -16.84
CA GLU A 264 11.83 25.00 -15.81
C GLU A 264 10.79 26.12 -15.97
N SER A 265 9.95 26.32 -14.96
CA SER A 265 8.83 27.27 -14.94
C SER A 265 9.21 28.71 -15.25
N SER A 266 10.45 29.12 -14.96
CA SER A 266 10.95 30.46 -15.25
C SER A 266 11.35 30.66 -16.72
N ARG A 267 11.48 29.58 -17.50
CA ARG A 267 12.00 29.60 -18.88
C ARG A 267 11.02 29.06 -19.90
N GLU A 268 10.27 28.02 -19.53
CA GLU A 268 9.43 27.25 -20.44
C GLU A 268 7.96 27.63 -20.28
N THR A 269 7.30 27.86 -21.41
CA THR A 269 5.88 28.19 -21.49
C THR A 269 5.13 27.19 -22.37
N ASP A 270 3.83 27.08 -22.12
CA ASP A 270 2.93 26.31 -22.98
C ASP A 270 2.59 27.07 -24.26
N ILE A 271 1.80 26.45 -25.14
CA ILE A 271 1.37 27.08 -26.40
C ILE A 271 0.51 28.35 -26.20
N ALA A 272 -0.04 28.54 -25.00
CA ALA A 272 -0.81 29.71 -24.60
C ALA A 272 0.06 30.74 -23.83
N SER A 273 1.39 30.59 -23.86
CA SER A 273 2.36 31.45 -23.17
C SER A 273 2.26 31.46 -21.64
N HIS A 274 1.63 30.47 -21.02
CA HIS A 274 1.62 30.31 -19.56
C HIS A 274 2.82 29.47 -19.09
N PRO A 275 3.41 29.77 -17.92
CA PRO A 275 4.50 28.98 -17.35
C PRO A 275 4.12 27.51 -17.11
N LEU A 276 5.01 26.59 -17.48
CA LEU A 276 4.87 25.16 -17.20
C LEU A 276 5.43 24.82 -15.80
N PRO A 277 4.89 23.80 -15.09
CA PRO A 277 5.51 23.30 -13.86
C PRO A 277 6.92 22.78 -14.10
N ASN A 278 7.77 22.78 -13.07
CA ASN A 278 9.10 22.19 -13.19
C ASN A 278 9.00 20.67 -13.35
N LEU A 279 9.81 20.09 -14.23
CA LEU A 279 9.93 18.64 -14.41
C LEU A 279 11.41 18.25 -14.33
N ILE A 280 11.76 17.44 -13.32
CA ILE A 280 13.14 17.06 -13.03
C ILE A 280 13.24 15.53 -13.04
N TYR A 281 14.19 15.02 -13.82
CA TYR A 281 14.59 13.62 -13.83
C TYR A 281 15.80 13.43 -12.91
N VAL A 282 15.74 12.41 -12.05
CA VAL A 282 16.82 12.05 -11.13
C VAL A 282 17.06 10.55 -11.21
N SER A 283 18.30 10.16 -11.49
CA SER A 283 18.80 8.81 -11.26
C SER A 283 19.98 8.90 -10.31
N ARG A 284 19.86 8.26 -9.14
CA ARG A 284 20.86 8.37 -8.06
C ARG A 284 22.12 7.57 -8.38
N GLU A 285 23.26 7.95 -7.82
CA GLU A 285 24.48 7.16 -7.95
C GLU A 285 24.27 5.73 -7.39
N LYS A 286 24.70 4.73 -8.18
CA LYS A 286 24.74 3.33 -7.77
C LYS A 286 26.15 2.77 -7.87
N LYS A 287 26.49 1.92 -6.91
CA LYS A 287 27.77 1.22 -6.81
C LYS A 287 27.51 -0.14 -6.19
N LYS A 288 27.98 -1.21 -6.83
CA LYS A 288 27.79 -2.60 -6.38
C LYS A 288 28.14 -2.87 -4.91
N LYS A 289 29.10 -2.11 -4.36
CA LYS A 289 29.56 -2.27 -2.96
C LYS A 289 28.73 -1.48 -1.93
N SER A 290 27.77 -0.67 -2.37
CA SER A 290 26.97 0.20 -1.50
C SER A 290 25.54 -0.33 -1.39
N GLN A 291 24.98 -0.31 -0.18
CA GLN A 291 23.58 -0.64 0.01
C GLN A 291 22.70 0.53 -0.45
N HIS A 292 21.66 0.23 -1.24
CA HIS A 292 20.83 1.27 -1.86
C HIS A 292 19.44 1.43 -1.22
N HIS A 293 19.01 0.53 -0.34
CA HIS A 293 17.75 0.63 0.41
C HIS A 293 16.49 0.86 -0.47
N PHE A 294 16.48 0.31 -1.70
CA PHE A 294 15.33 0.32 -2.63
C PHE A 294 14.65 1.70 -2.71
N LYS A 295 13.32 1.74 -2.62
CA LYS A 295 12.49 2.95 -2.70
C LYS A 295 12.77 3.93 -1.55
N ALA A 296 13.06 3.45 -0.34
CA ALA A 296 13.38 4.31 0.80
C ALA A 296 14.60 5.21 0.50
N GLY A 297 15.66 4.63 -0.05
CA GLY A 297 16.85 5.36 -0.42
C GLY A 297 16.63 6.30 -1.60
N ALA A 298 15.79 5.91 -2.57
CA ALA A 298 15.43 6.75 -3.71
C ALA A 298 14.68 8.02 -3.25
N LEU A 299 13.69 7.86 -2.37
CA LEU A 299 12.96 8.95 -1.74
C LEU A 299 13.88 9.83 -0.88
N ASN A 300 14.83 9.26 -0.13
CA ASN A 300 15.80 10.05 0.63
C ASN A 300 16.72 10.90 -0.26
N VAL A 301 17.15 10.37 -1.41
CA VAL A 301 17.87 11.17 -2.41
C VAL A 301 17.00 12.30 -2.92
N LEU A 302 15.73 12.04 -3.29
CA LEU A 302 14.82 13.08 -3.74
C LEU A 302 14.59 14.16 -2.68
N ILE A 303 14.40 13.80 -1.40
CA ILE A 303 14.24 14.76 -0.30
C ILE A 303 15.47 15.69 -0.23
N ARG A 304 16.68 15.17 -0.40
CA ARG A 304 17.91 15.99 -0.40
C ARG A 304 18.06 16.85 -1.64
N VAL A 305 17.89 16.27 -2.82
CA VAL A 305 18.03 16.96 -4.12
C VAL A 305 17.03 18.10 -4.22
N SER A 306 15.74 17.83 -4.00
CA SER A 306 14.70 18.85 -3.98
C SER A 306 14.94 19.92 -2.91
N GLY A 307 15.50 19.57 -1.75
CA GLY A 307 15.87 20.53 -0.71
C GLY A 307 16.92 21.57 -1.13
N ILE A 308 17.72 21.26 -2.15
CA ILE A 308 18.69 22.19 -2.76
C ILE A 308 18.07 22.94 -3.94
N MET A 309 17.22 22.27 -4.73
CA MET A 309 16.69 22.79 -5.98
C MET A 309 15.46 23.71 -5.78
N THR A 310 14.41 23.21 -5.14
CA THR A 310 13.10 23.92 -5.00
C THR A 310 12.71 24.19 -3.55
N ASN A 311 13.24 23.38 -2.62
CA ASN A 311 13.01 23.43 -1.19
C ASN A 311 11.53 23.59 -0.80
N ALA A 312 10.62 22.90 -1.51
CA ALA A 312 9.20 23.04 -1.25
C ALA A 312 8.82 22.49 0.15
N PRO A 313 8.02 23.20 0.95
CA PRO A 313 7.70 22.74 2.30
C PRO A 313 6.73 21.55 2.33
N VAL A 314 6.01 21.30 1.24
CA VAL A 314 5.11 20.16 1.08
C VAL A 314 5.65 19.20 0.01
N ILE A 315 5.63 17.91 0.31
CA ILE A 315 6.08 16.84 -0.57
C ILE A 315 4.95 15.84 -0.75
N LEU A 316 4.52 15.58 -1.99
CA LEU A 316 3.63 14.48 -2.34
C LEU A 316 4.46 13.28 -2.80
N THR A 317 4.25 12.09 -2.22
CA THR A 317 4.87 10.85 -2.71
C THR A 317 3.88 10.00 -3.50
N LEU A 318 4.30 9.50 -4.67
CA LEU A 318 3.52 8.65 -5.55
C LEU A 318 4.37 7.49 -6.13
N ASP A 319 3.71 6.36 -6.33
CA ASP A 319 4.20 5.30 -7.21
C ASP A 319 3.98 5.67 -8.68
N CYS A 320 4.78 5.11 -9.58
CA CYS A 320 4.69 5.41 -11.02
C CYS A 320 3.36 5.01 -11.66
N ASP A 321 2.62 4.07 -11.06
CA ASP A 321 1.31 3.62 -11.52
C ASP A 321 0.14 4.32 -10.81
N MET A 322 0.39 5.26 -9.90
CA MET A 322 -0.63 5.95 -9.09
C MET A 322 -0.86 7.38 -9.59
N TYR A 323 -1.74 7.55 -10.58
CA TYR A 323 -2.03 8.86 -11.17
C TYR A 323 -3.06 9.65 -10.36
N SER A 324 -3.09 10.98 -10.53
CA SER A 324 -4.12 11.81 -9.92
C SER A 324 -5.42 11.79 -10.71
N ASN A 325 -6.51 11.47 -10.01
CA ASN A 325 -7.86 11.40 -10.55
C ASN A 325 -8.72 12.63 -10.22
N ASP A 326 -8.24 13.53 -9.35
CA ASP A 326 -8.91 14.79 -9.03
C ASP A 326 -7.86 15.93 -9.00
N PRO A 327 -7.94 16.92 -9.92
CA PRO A 327 -6.97 18.02 -9.97
C PRO A 327 -7.02 18.94 -8.74
N GLN A 328 -8.10 18.90 -7.96
CA GLN A 328 -8.26 19.64 -6.72
C GLN A 328 -7.78 18.88 -5.48
N THR A 329 -7.17 17.70 -5.65
CA THR A 329 -6.58 16.93 -4.53
C THR A 329 -5.66 17.78 -3.63
N PRO A 330 -4.76 18.65 -4.15
CA PRO A 330 -3.95 19.51 -3.31
C PRO A 330 -4.77 20.43 -2.40
N TRP A 331 -5.94 20.90 -2.84
CA TRP A 331 -6.79 21.81 -2.06
C TRP A 331 -7.32 21.11 -0.81
N ARG A 332 -7.72 19.84 -0.95
CA ARG A 332 -8.18 19.00 0.15
C ARG A 332 -7.06 18.74 1.16
N ALA A 333 -5.84 18.48 0.66
CA ALA A 333 -4.66 18.36 1.52
C ALA A 333 -4.37 19.67 2.26
N LEU A 334 -4.44 20.81 1.57
CA LEU A 334 -4.22 22.13 2.16
C LEU A 334 -5.26 22.51 3.23
N CYS A 335 -6.50 22.04 3.12
CA CYS A 335 -7.51 22.22 4.17
C CYS A 335 -7.07 21.64 5.53
N HIS A 336 -6.18 20.65 5.52
CA HIS A 336 -5.62 20.04 6.72
C HIS A 336 -4.23 20.56 7.07
N LEU A 337 -3.38 20.80 6.07
CA LEU A 337 -2.03 21.33 6.30
C LEU A 337 -2.11 22.75 6.88
N LEU A 338 -2.95 23.62 6.33
CA LEU A 338 -3.10 25.00 6.78
C LEU A 338 -4.04 25.15 7.99
N ASP A 339 -4.44 24.04 8.61
CA ASP A 339 -5.24 24.06 9.84
C ASP A 339 -4.38 24.49 11.03
N TYR A 340 -4.70 25.66 11.57
CA TYR A 340 -3.94 26.30 12.64
C TYR A 340 -3.81 25.42 13.90
N ASP A 341 -4.85 24.64 14.23
CA ASP A 341 -4.84 23.85 15.45
C ASP A 341 -3.91 22.63 15.36
N LYS A 342 -3.54 22.22 14.14
CA LYS A 342 -2.82 20.96 13.89
C LYS A 342 -1.51 21.11 13.15
N ALA A 343 -1.32 22.20 12.40
CA ALA A 343 -0.20 22.37 11.47
C ALA A 343 1.16 22.07 12.11
N THR A 344 1.38 22.46 13.37
CA THR A 344 2.66 22.30 14.07
C THR A 344 3.00 20.86 14.47
N ARG A 345 2.03 19.95 14.56
CA ARG A 345 2.25 18.54 14.93
C ARG A 345 1.92 17.56 13.80
N LEU A 346 1.35 18.05 12.71
CA LEU A 346 1.06 17.26 11.52
C LEU A 346 2.36 16.89 10.79
N ALA A 347 2.54 15.62 10.46
CA ALA A 347 3.58 15.13 9.57
C ALA A 347 3.07 14.97 8.14
N TYR A 348 1.92 14.33 7.94
CA TYR A 348 1.35 14.14 6.61
C TYR A 348 -0.17 13.94 6.58
N VAL A 349 -0.74 14.19 5.41
CA VAL A 349 -2.11 13.83 5.03
C VAL A 349 -2.04 12.68 4.03
N GLN A 350 -2.60 11.52 4.38
CA GLN A 350 -2.65 10.32 3.56
C GLN A 350 -4.04 10.19 2.92
N PHE A 351 -4.05 9.98 1.61
CA PHE A 351 -5.25 9.62 0.84
C PHE A 351 -5.34 8.10 0.65
N PRO A 352 -6.54 7.52 0.53
CA PRO A 352 -6.68 6.10 0.22
C PRO A 352 -6.06 5.76 -1.14
N GLN A 353 -5.45 4.59 -1.25
CA GLN A 353 -5.12 4.01 -2.55
C GLN A 353 -6.37 3.33 -3.10
N HIS A 354 -6.89 3.89 -4.19
CA HIS A 354 -7.91 3.24 -5.00
C HIS A 354 -7.26 2.72 -6.28
N PHE A 355 -7.92 1.76 -6.92
CA PHE A 355 -7.38 1.15 -8.13
C PHE A 355 -8.41 1.12 -9.25
N LYS A 356 -7.92 1.25 -10.49
CA LYS A 356 -8.74 1.11 -11.70
C LYS A 356 -8.74 -0.33 -12.19
N GLY A 357 -9.70 -0.65 -13.05
CA GLY A 357 -9.75 -1.95 -13.74
C GLY A 357 -10.11 -3.12 -12.84
N ILE A 358 -10.58 -2.90 -11.61
CA ILE A 358 -11.04 -3.96 -10.72
C ILE A 358 -12.29 -4.59 -11.32
N ASN A 359 -12.31 -5.92 -11.45
CA ASN A 359 -13.48 -6.61 -11.96
C ASN A 359 -14.69 -6.46 -11.02
N GLU A 360 -15.89 -6.71 -11.55
CA GLU A 360 -17.18 -6.44 -10.88
C GLU A 360 -17.30 -7.02 -9.46
N HIS A 361 -16.59 -8.11 -9.17
CA HIS A 361 -16.70 -8.82 -7.90
C HIS A 361 -15.41 -8.79 -7.06
N ASP A 362 -14.39 -8.06 -7.49
CA ASP A 362 -13.06 -8.01 -6.90
C ASP A 362 -12.56 -9.41 -6.47
N ILE A 363 -12.45 -10.33 -7.43
CA ILE A 363 -12.20 -11.75 -7.12
C ILE A 363 -10.90 -12.00 -6.33
N TYR A 364 -9.92 -11.11 -6.45
CA TYR A 364 -8.64 -11.20 -5.74
C TYR A 364 -8.56 -10.29 -4.50
N ALA A 365 -9.65 -9.62 -4.14
CA ALA A 365 -9.69 -8.67 -3.03
C ALA A 365 -8.60 -7.58 -3.17
N SER A 366 -8.40 -7.13 -4.40
CA SER A 366 -7.35 -6.19 -4.80
C SER A 366 -7.62 -4.77 -4.29
N GLU A 367 -8.87 -4.42 -3.96
CA GLU A 367 -9.17 -3.14 -3.31
C GLU A 367 -8.52 -3.01 -1.92
N LEU A 368 -8.23 -4.15 -1.26
CA LEU A 368 -7.67 -4.19 0.09
C LEU A 368 -8.38 -3.21 1.05
N LYS A 369 -9.72 -3.14 0.97
CA LYS A 369 -10.55 -2.12 1.63
C LYS A 369 -10.25 -1.94 3.12
N ARG A 370 -9.87 -3.01 3.83
CA ARG A 370 -9.46 -2.92 5.23
C ARG A 370 -8.27 -1.99 5.42
N LEU A 371 -7.20 -2.20 4.67
CA LEU A 371 -5.95 -1.45 4.77
C LEU A 371 -6.12 0.00 4.30
N PHE A 372 -6.82 0.24 3.20
CA PHE A 372 -6.85 1.56 2.56
C PHE A 372 -8.05 2.44 2.91
N GLN A 373 -9.17 1.87 3.36
CA GLN A 373 -10.41 2.63 3.59
C GLN A 373 -10.96 2.45 5.02
N ILE A 374 -11.01 1.22 5.55
CA ILE A 374 -11.72 0.96 6.83
C ILE A 374 -10.84 1.25 8.05
N GLN A 375 -9.65 0.64 8.12
CA GLN A 375 -8.76 0.73 9.28
C GLN A 375 -8.19 2.14 9.50
N PRO A 376 -7.79 2.90 8.45
CA PRO A 376 -7.33 4.28 8.59
C PRO A 376 -8.31 5.20 9.34
N ILE A 377 -9.62 5.02 9.14
CA ILE A 377 -10.68 5.77 9.85
C ILE A 377 -10.62 5.49 11.36
N GLY A 378 -10.30 4.25 11.74
CA GLY A 378 -10.07 3.87 13.13
C GLY A 378 -8.83 4.53 13.73
N MET A 379 -7.73 4.53 12.99
CA MET A 379 -6.47 5.12 13.45
C MET A 379 -6.59 6.65 13.63
N ASN A 380 -7.36 7.32 12.77
CA ASN A 380 -7.71 8.75 12.88
C ASN A 380 -8.29 9.15 14.24
N GLY A 381 -8.89 8.21 14.98
CA GLY A 381 -9.37 8.44 16.35
C GLY A 381 -8.28 8.74 17.38
N PHE A 382 -7.02 8.45 17.03
CA PHE A 382 -5.84 8.59 17.87
C PHE A 382 -4.88 9.65 17.31
N GLN A 383 -3.79 9.25 16.65
CA GLN A 383 -2.75 10.14 16.13
C GLN A 383 -2.72 10.18 14.59
N GLY A 384 -3.80 9.73 13.92
CA GLY A 384 -3.90 9.68 12.46
C GLY A 384 -3.73 8.28 11.88
N THR A 385 -3.40 8.17 10.59
CA THR A 385 -3.19 6.89 9.89
C THR A 385 -1.73 6.60 9.56
N ASN A 386 -1.42 5.34 9.23
CA ASN A 386 -0.12 4.94 8.69
C ASN A 386 0.14 5.48 7.27
N TYR A 387 1.43 5.53 6.92
CA TYR A 387 1.90 5.79 5.56
C TYR A 387 1.90 4.46 4.80
N VAL A 388 1.27 4.45 3.62
CA VAL A 388 1.11 3.25 2.79
C VAL A 388 1.85 3.34 1.44
N GLY A 389 2.83 4.24 1.33
CA GLY A 389 3.80 4.26 0.23
C GLY A 389 3.48 5.19 -0.94
N SER A 390 2.22 5.63 -1.06
CA SER A 390 1.76 6.49 -2.16
C SER A 390 0.55 7.32 -1.71
N GLY A 391 0.32 8.49 -2.33
CA GLY A 391 -0.83 9.36 -2.06
C GLY A 391 -0.72 10.15 -0.75
N SER A 392 0.49 10.49 -0.31
CA SER A 392 0.72 11.19 0.95
C SER A 392 1.37 12.56 0.75
N PHE A 393 0.74 13.60 1.31
CA PHE A 393 1.27 14.96 1.38
C PHE A 393 1.99 15.17 2.71
N PHE A 394 3.32 15.12 2.70
CA PHE A 394 4.19 15.34 3.84
C PHE A 394 4.56 16.81 4.02
N TYR A 395 4.66 17.22 5.28
CA TYR A 395 5.50 18.36 5.63
C TYR A 395 6.97 17.95 5.59
N ARG A 396 7.75 18.61 4.73
CA ARG A 396 9.20 18.36 4.56
C ARG A 396 9.95 18.26 5.88
N ARG A 397 9.62 19.10 6.87
CA ARG A 397 10.30 19.13 8.18
C ARG A 397 10.22 17.81 8.97
N CYS A 398 9.18 16.98 8.77
CA CYS A 398 9.03 15.73 9.52
C CYS A 398 10.15 14.73 9.19
N PHE A 399 10.85 14.91 8.07
CA PHE A 399 12.01 14.12 7.69
C PHE A 399 13.29 14.53 8.41
N TYR A 400 13.36 15.70 9.06
CA TYR A 400 14.61 16.21 9.64
C TYR A 400 14.58 16.25 11.17
N SER A 401 13.40 16.43 11.77
CA SER A 401 13.27 16.63 13.21
C SER A 401 12.00 16.01 13.78
N SER A 402 11.95 15.93 15.11
CA SER A 402 10.74 15.65 15.89
C SER A 402 9.82 16.89 15.91
N PRO A 403 8.52 16.73 16.22
CA PRO A 403 7.61 17.86 16.38
C PRO A 403 7.97 18.66 17.64
N PRO A 404 7.56 19.95 17.72
CA PRO A 404 7.74 20.75 18.93
C PRO A 404 6.93 20.16 20.10
N LEU A 405 7.52 20.18 21.31
CA LEU A 405 6.87 19.67 22.54
C LEU A 405 5.68 20.52 22.98
N SER A 406 5.70 21.82 22.68
CA SER A 406 4.57 22.72 22.85
C SER A 406 4.55 23.72 21.69
N SER A 407 3.37 24.03 21.17
CA SER A 407 3.22 25.05 20.12
C SER A 407 2.33 26.17 20.64
N SER A 408 2.92 27.35 20.83
CA SER A 408 2.15 28.58 21.03
C SER A 408 1.51 29.00 19.71
N THR A 409 0.39 29.72 19.79
CA THR A 409 -0.26 30.39 18.65
C THR A 409 0.77 31.16 17.81
N LEU A 410 1.63 31.96 18.43
CA LEU A 410 2.67 32.70 17.72
C LEU A 410 3.64 31.79 16.93
N TYR A 411 4.04 30.64 17.49
CA TYR A 411 4.88 29.68 16.78
C TYR A 411 4.16 29.08 15.57
N THR A 412 2.88 28.71 15.72
CA THR A 412 2.05 28.24 14.61
C THR A 412 1.92 29.28 13.51
N ALA A 413 1.63 30.54 13.85
CA ALA A 413 1.54 31.63 12.88
C ALA A 413 2.84 31.77 12.09
N LYS A 414 3.98 31.85 12.78
CA LYS A 414 5.31 31.95 12.14
C LYS A 414 5.62 30.72 11.28
N PHE A 415 5.21 29.54 11.73
CA PHE A 415 5.38 28.32 10.95
C PHE A 415 4.56 28.38 9.65
N ILE A 416 3.27 28.69 9.72
CA ILE A 416 2.40 28.82 8.54
C ILE A 416 2.92 29.92 7.59
N GLU A 417 3.38 31.04 8.14
CA GLU A 417 3.99 32.11 7.35
C GLU A 417 5.26 31.65 6.62
N SER A 418 6.10 30.85 7.29
CA SER A 418 7.31 30.28 6.66
C SER A 418 6.99 29.32 5.49
N LEU A 419 5.79 28.74 5.44
CA LEU A 419 5.37 27.88 4.34
C LEU A 419 5.14 28.66 3.03
N LYS A 420 4.91 29.97 3.12
CA LYS A 420 4.66 30.84 1.95
C LYS A 420 5.93 31.12 1.15
N ILE A 421 7.10 30.99 1.77
CA ILE A 421 8.39 31.34 1.17
C ILE A 421 8.76 30.31 0.10
N SER A 422 8.84 30.74 -1.16
CA SER A 422 9.33 29.94 -2.29
C SER A 422 10.74 30.36 -2.70
N SER A 423 11.63 29.40 -3.01
CA SER A 423 12.94 29.73 -3.59
C SER A 423 12.79 30.17 -5.04
N SER A 424 13.37 31.32 -5.40
CA SER A 424 13.35 31.88 -6.76
C SER A 424 14.62 31.59 -7.57
N ASN A 425 15.40 30.59 -7.19
CA ASN A 425 16.66 30.29 -7.85
C ASN A 425 16.44 29.56 -9.17
N SER A 426 17.24 29.88 -10.20
CA SER A 426 17.19 29.12 -11.45
C SER A 426 17.74 27.71 -11.24
N LEU A 427 16.90 26.70 -11.51
CA LEU A 427 17.20 25.28 -11.30
C LEU A 427 18.37 24.81 -12.17
N SER A 428 18.52 25.43 -13.34
CA SER A 428 19.57 25.12 -14.32
C SER A 428 20.92 25.81 -14.02
N SER A 429 21.07 26.45 -12.85
CA SER A 429 22.36 27.02 -12.44
C SER A 429 23.39 25.92 -12.15
N GLU A 430 24.59 26.06 -12.70
CA GLU A 430 25.69 25.09 -12.52
C GLU A 430 26.01 24.83 -11.04
N ALA A 431 25.95 25.86 -10.19
CA ALA A 431 26.20 25.73 -8.76
C ALA A 431 25.16 24.85 -8.05
N ILE A 432 23.89 25.01 -8.42
CA ILE A 432 22.75 24.25 -7.86
C ILE A 432 22.83 22.81 -8.34
N LEU A 433 23.03 22.60 -9.65
CA LEU A 433 23.20 21.26 -10.22
C LEU A 433 24.39 20.52 -9.59
N LYS A 434 25.54 21.18 -9.41
CA LYS A 434 26.72 20.58 -8.77
C LYS A 434 26.42 20.15 -7.32
N SER A 435 25.73 21.00 -6.56
CA SER A 435 25.32 20.68 -5.19
C SER A 435 24.27 19.57 -5.14
N ALA A 436 23.33 19.54 -6.09
CA ALA A 436 22.34 18.47 -6.23
C ALA A 436 23.01 17.11 -6.50
N HIS A 437 24.01 17.06 -7.40
CA HIS A 437 24.80 15.85 -7.65
C HIS A 437 25.57 15.40 -6.40
N GLN A 438 26.13 16.33 -5.64
CA GLN A 438 26.86 16.00 -4.40
C GLN A 438 25.95 15.35 -3.35
N VAL A 439 24.72 15.88 -3.15
CA VAL A 439 23.79 15.32 -2.16
C VAL A 439 23.12 14.02 -2.62
N ALA A 440 23.15 13.73 -3.92
CA ALA A 440 22.64 12.49 -4.51
C ALA A 440 23.64 11.32 -4.48
N SER A 441 24.89 11.56 -4.09
CA SER A 441 25.92 10.51 -4.02
C SER A 441 25.52 9.36 -3.08
N CYS A 442 25.90 8.13 -3.45
CA CYS A 442 25.67 6.95 -2.63
C CYS A 442 26.44 6.98 -1.31
N SER A 443 27.50 7.78 -1.24
CA SER A 443 28.34 7.94 -0.04
C SER A 443 27.83 9.01 0.93
N TYR A 444 26.85 9.83 0.53
CA TYR A 444 26.37 10.97 1.31
C TYR A 444 25.83 10.57 2.69
N GLU A 445 25.24 9.37 2.78
CA GLU A 445 24.56 8.92 3.99
C GLU A 445 25.51 8.25 4.99
N HIS A 446 26.75 7.92 4.59
CA HIS A 446 27.73 7.26 5.43
C HIS A 446 28.08 8.11 6.66
N GLY A 447 27.94 7.53 7.86
CA GLY A 447 28.20 8.21 9.13
C GLY A 447 27.18 9.30 9.48
N THR A 448 26.09 9.43 8.74
CA THR A 448 25.04 10.41 9.00
C THR A 448 23.83 9.78 9.72
N ARG A 449 22.83 10.61 10.03
CA ARG A 449 21.57 10.17 10.64
C ARG A 449 20.48 9.78 9.62
N TRP A 450 20.75 9.90 8.32
CA TRP A 450 19.81 9.55 7.25
C TRP A 450 19.46 8.06 7.30
N GLY A 451 18.22 7.72 6.97
CA GLY A 451 17.73 6.34 7.03
C GLY A 451 17.41 5.86 8.44
N HIS A 452 18.11 6.33 9.47
CA HIS A 452 17.93 5.87 10.85
C HIS A 452 17.05 6.81 11.69
N MET A 453 17.35 8.11 11.66
CA MET A 453 16.63 9.16 12.42
C MET A 453 16.18 10.33 11.55
N MET A 454 16.66 10.45 10.31
CA MET A 454 16.19 11.42 9.32
C MET A 454 15.75 10.72 8.03
N GLY A 455 14.87 11.35 7.25
CA GLY A 455 14.30 10.80 6.03
C GLY A 455 13.36 9.61 6.26
N MET A 456 13.06 8.94 5.15
CA MET A 456 12.46 7.61 5.10
C MET A 456 13.32 6.63 5.88
N ARG A 457 12.67 5.77 6.67
CA ARG A 457 13.31 4.89 7.66
C ARG A 457 13.72 3.56 7.03
N TYR A 458 15.00 3.23 7.10
CA TYR A 458 15.56 1.97 6.66
C TYR A 458 15.34 0.84 7.68
N GLY A 459 15.58 -0.40 7.22
CA GLY A 459 15.60 -1.59 8.07
C GLY A 459 14.40 -2.52 7.92
N SER A 460 13.56 -2.30 6.91
CA SER A 460 12.47 -3.21 6.55
C SER A 460 12.15 -3.10 5.06
N LEU A 461 11.63 -4.18 4.46
CA LEU A 461 11.07 -4.20 3.11
C LEU A 461 9.77 -3.39 2.96
N VAL A 462 9.13 -2.99 4.07
CA VAL A 462 7.97 -2.10 4.10
C VAL A 462 8.38 -0.75 4.70
N GLU A 463 9.19 0.00 3.95
CA GLU A 463 9.75 1.27 4.40
C GLU A 463 8.66 2.30 4.70
N ASP A 464 7.53 2.19 4.01
CA ASP A 464 6.37 3.04 4.15
C ASP A 464 5.74 2.89 5.54
N TYR A 465 5.34 1.67 5.88
CA TYR A 465 4.82 1.28 7.18
C TYR A 465 5.82 1.65 8.29
N ASN A 466 7.09 1.30 8.11
CA ASN A 466 8.15 1.57 9.08
C ASN A 466 8.35 3.08 9.30
N THR A 467 8.33 3.88 8.23
CA THR A 467 8.48 5.34 8.31
C THR A 467 7.30 5.97 9.03
N GLY A 468 6.06 5.63 8.62
CA GLY A 468 4.85 6.15 9.27
C GLY A 468 4.84 5.82 10.76
N TYR A 469 5.11 4.56 11.11
CA TYR A 469 5.18 4.09 12.50
C TYR A 469 6.22 4.85 13.34
N ARG A 470 7.43 5.01 12.80
CA ARG A 470 8.51 5.70 13.48
C ARG A 470 8.20 7.18 13.67
N LEU A 471 7.54 7.83 12.71
CA LEU A 471 7.08 9.22 12.85
C LEU A 471 6.06 9.37 13.99
N HIS A 472 5.09 8.46 14.14
CA HIS A 472 4.17 8.48 15.29
C HIS A 472 4.90 8.23 16.62
N CYS A 473 5.89 7.33 16.64
CA CYS A 473 6.73 7.12 17.82
C CYS A 473 7.60 8.34 18.15
N ASP A 474 7.94 9.16 17.16
CA ASP A 474 8.64 10.44 17.33
C ASP A 474 7.67 11.55 17.78
N GLY A 475 6.36 11.28 17.85
CA GLY A 475 5.31 12.16 18.38
C GLY A 475 4.51 12.94 17.34
N TRP A 476 4.77 12.70 16.05
CA TRP A 476 4.02 13.32 14.95
C TRP A 476 2.57 12.83 14.90
N GLU A 477 1.67 13.67 14.39
CA GLU A 477 0.29 13.33 14.08
C GLU A 477 0.09 13.29 12.56
N THR A 478 -0.91 12.55 12.10
CA THR A 478 -1.22 12.38 10.68
C THR A 478 -2.73 12.49 10.45
N ILE A 479 -3.16 12.60 9.21
CA ILE A 479 -4.59 12.68 8.86
C ILE A 479 -4.87 11.73 7.71
N PHE A 480 -5.93 10.95 7.80
CA PHE A 480 -6.52 10.24 6.67
C PHE A 480 -7.64 11.07 6.06
N CYS A 481 -7.51 11.41 4.76
CA CYS A 481 -8.47 12.17 3.96
C CYS A 481 -9.04 11.26 2.86
N ASP A 482 -10.33 10.97 2.94
CA ASP A 482 -11.04 10.04 2.04
C ASP A 482 -12.18 10.79 1.33
N PRO A 483 -11.87 11.53 0.25
CA PRO A 483 -12.86 12.26 -0.51
C PRO A 483 -13.78 11.32 -1.29
N GLU A 484 -15.01 11.77 -1.57
CA GLU A 484 -16.01 10.96 -2.30
C GLU A 484 -15.53 10.53 -3.70
N ARG A 485 -14.87 11.43 -4.43
CA ARG A 485 -14.14 11.09 -5.65
C ARG A 485 -12.74 10.63 -5.23
N PRO A 486 -12.29 9.42 -5.62
CA PRO A 486 -10.93 8.97 -5.36
C PRO A 486 -9.92 10.00 -5.86
N ALA A 487 -9.02 10.44 -4.98
CA ALA A 487 -7.99 11.42 -5.31
C ALA A 487 -6.92 10.84 -6.26
N PHE A 488 -6.59 9.58 -6.04
CA PHE A 488 -5.57 8.84 -6.78
C PHE A 488 -6.11 7.48 -7.23
N LEU A 489 -5.69 7.03 -8.42
CA LEU A 489 -6.04 5.74 -8.97
C LEU A 489 -4.78 5.01 -9.44
N GLY A 490 -4.59 3.80 -8.93
CA GLY A 490 -3.46 2.92 -9.22
C GLY A 490 -3.83 1.71 -10.08
N ASP A 491 -2.82 0.95 -10.47
CA ASP A 491 -2.99 -0.36 -11.11
C ASP A 491 -2.91 -1.50 -10.08
N VAL A 492 -3.77 -2.52 -10.23
CA VAL A 492 -3.76 -3.73 -9.42
C VAL A 492 -3.06 -4.89 -10.11
N PRO A 493 -2.43 -5.80 -9.36
CA PRO A 493 -2.09 -7.11 -9.90
C PRO A 493 -3.35 -7.83 -10.38
N ILE A 494 -3.37 -8.19 -11.67
CA ILE A 494 -4.49 -8.94 -12.29
C ILE A 494 -4.23 -10.44 -12.35
N THR A 495 -3.12 -10.91 -11.79
CA THR A 495 -2.78 -12.33 -11.67
C THR A 495 -2.67 -12.75 -10.21
N LEU A 496 -3.15 -13.95 -9.90
CA LEU A 496 -3.08 -14.49 -8.54
C LEU A 496 -1.64 -14.68 -8.05
N HIS A 497 -0.71 -15.00 -8.97
CA HIS A 497 0.70 -15.17 -8.65
C HIS A 497 1.37 -13.87 -8.19
N GLU A 498 1.07 -12.75 -8.85
CA GLU A 498 1.58 -11.44 -8.43
C GLU A 498 0.98 -10.99 -7.10
N VAL A 499 -0.32 -11.21 -6.89
CA VAL A 499 -0.97 -10.99 -5.59
C VAL A 499 -0.23 -11.76 -4.49
N PHE A 500 0.12 -13.03 -4.74
CA PHE A 500 0.84 -13.83 -3.76
C PHE A 500 2.22 -13.31 -3.43
N ASN A 501 3.01 -12.95 -4.45
CA ASN A 501 4.35 -12.41 -4.25
C ASN A 501 4.32 -11.06 -3.55
N GLN A 502 3.38 -10.18 -3.89
CA GLN A 502 3.24 -8.88 -3.23
C GLN A 502 2.92 -9.04 -1.74
N ASN A 503 1.91 -9.84 -1.39
CA ASN A 503 1.52 -10.07 0.01
C ASN A 503 2.61 -10.81 0.80
N LYS A 504 3.37 -11.71 0.14
CA LYS A 504 4.52 -12.38 0.75
C LYS A 504 5.62 -11.37 1.11
N ARG A 505 5.95 -10.42 0.21
CA ARG A 505 6.93 -9.35 0.50
C ARG A 505 6.50 -8.49 1.69
N TRP A 506 5.22 -8.09 1.72
CA TRP A 506 4.67 -7.35 2.86
C TRP A 506 4.77 -8.14 4.16
N CYS A 507 4.43 -9.43 4.13
CA CYS A 507 4.54 -10.31 5.29
C CYS A 507 5.97 -10.33 5.85
N VAL A 508 6.99 -10.51 5.00
CA VAL A 508 8.40 -10.49 5.43
C VAL A 508 8.75 -9.14 6.06
N GLY A 509 8.46 -8.04 5.36
CA GLY A 509 8.77 -6.69 5.86
C GLY A 509 8.10 -6.37 7.19
N LEU A 510 6.83 -6.74 7.35
CA LEU A 510 6.07 -6.50 8.59
C LEU A 510 6.65 -7.29 9.77
N LEU A 511 7.09 -8.53 9.53
CA LEU A 511 7.77 -9.35 10.54
C LEU A 511 9.16 -8.79 10.90
N GLU A 512 9.90 -8.24 9.94
CA GLU A 512 11.15 -7.52 10.22
C GLU A 512 10.91 -6.39 11.23
N VAL A 513 9.82 -5.62 11.09
CA VAL A 513 9.47 -4.59 12.09
C VAL A 513 9.02 -5.23 13.41
N ALA A 514 8.17 -6.26 13.37
CA ALA A 514 7.64 -6.94 14.55
C ALA A 514 8.73 -7.50 15.47
N PHE A 515 9.80 -8.03 14.89
CA PHE A 515 10.93 -8.64 15.60
C PHE A 515 12.18 -7.74 15.66
N SER A 516 12.06 -6.47 15.27
CA SER A 516 13.13 -5.48 15.46
C SER A 516 13.14 -4.89 16.87
N LYS A 517 14.18 -4.09 17.16
CA LYS A 517 14.22 -3.21 18.35
C LYS A 517 13.08 -2.17 18.39
N TYR A 518 12.35 -1.99 17.29
CA TYR A 518 11.21 -1.10 17.18
C TYR A 518 9.86 -1.84 17.20
N CYS A 519 9.78 -3.07 17.71
CA CYS A 519 8.54 -3.83 17.84
C CYS A 519 7.37 -2.97 18.37
N PRO A 520 6.19 -2.95 17.69
CA PRO A 520 5.02 -2.17 18.14
C PRO A 520 4.56 -2.50 19.56
N LEU A 521 4.62 -3.78 19.96
CA LEU A 521 4.15 -4.20 21.29
C LEU A 521 5.04 -3.70 22.44
N SER A 522 6.34 -3.48 22.21
CA SER A 522 7.28 -3.05 23.24
C SER A 522 7.73 -1.59 23.08
N PHE A 523 8.37 -1.25 21.96
CA PHE A 523 8.80 0.11 21.65
C PHE A 523 7.60 1.01 21.37
N GLY A 524 6.67 0.54 20.53
CA GLY A 524 5.47 1.30 20.14
C GLY A 524 4.60 1.64 21.34
N SER A 525 4.29 0.68 22.20
CA SER A 525 3.51 0.91 23.43
C SER A 525 4.14 1.91 24.41
N ARG A 526 5.46 2.13 24.33
CA ARG A 526 6.19 3.11 25.16
C ARG A 526 6.32 4.49 24.50
N LYS A 527 6.36 4.54 23.17
CA LYS A 527 6.68 5.76 22.40
C LYS A 527 5.48 6.38 21.70
N ALA A 528 4.53 5.56 21.29
CA ALA A 528 3.22 5.97 20.82
C ALA A 528 2.16 5.65 21.89
N SER A 529 0.90 6.03 21.64
CA SER A 529 -0.21 5.61 22.51
C SER A 529 -0.49 4.12 22.38
N LEU A 530 -0.96 3.47 23.45
CA LEU A 530 -1.29 2.03 23.44
C LEU A 530 -2.26 1.64 22.30
N PRO A 531 -3.36 2.37 22.02
CA PRO A 531 -4.21 2.03 20.89
C PRO A 531 -3.50 2.17 19.54
N MET A 532 -2.62 3.16 19.39
CA MET A 532 -1.83 3.31 18.16
C MET A 532 -0.83 2.17 17.99
N ALA A 533 -0.18 1.76 19.08
CA ALA A 533 0.70 0.59 19.11
C ALA A 533 -0.04 -0.70 18.74
N MET A 534 -1.30 -0.86 19.17
CA MET A 534 -2.16 -1.97 18.79
C MET A 534 -2.53 -1.94 17.29
N CYS A 535 -2.88 -0.77 16.73
CA CYS A 535 -3.12 -0.62 15.29
C CYS A 535 -1.89 -1.06 14.47
N TYR A 536 -0.70 -0.62 14.87
CA TYR A 536 0.55 -1.03 14.24
C TYR A 536 0.85 -2.52 14.46
N ALA A 537 0.65 -3.05 15.67
CA ALA A 537 0.83 -4.47 15.95
C ALA A 537 -0.05 -5.35 15.05
N HIS A 538 -1.31 -4.95 14.78
CA HIS A 538 -2.18 -5.69 13.87
C HIS A 538 -1.55 -5.91 12.49
N TYR A 539 -0.94 -4.87 11.92
CA TYR A 539 -0.25 -4.99 10.65
C TYR A 539 1.08 -5.75 10.78
N ALA A 540 1.91 -5.42 11.78
CA ALA A 540 3.22 -6.05 11.97
C ALA A 540 3.13 -7.59 12.11
N PHE A 541 2.08 -8.07 12.80
CA PHE A 541 1.84 -9.48 13.01
C PHE A 541 0.90 -10.09 11.96
N TRP A 542 0.55 -9.40 10.88
CA TRP A 542 -0.45 -9.87 9.91
C TRP A 542 -0.12 -11.26 9.33
N GLY A 543 1.16 -11.60 9.18
CA GLY A 543 1.61 -12.91 8.71
C GLY A 543 1.22 -14.10 9.61
N ILE A 544 0.99 -13.89 10.91
CA ILE A 544 0.76 -15.02 11.84
C ILE A 544 -0.63 -15.66 11.68
N TRP A 545 -1.55 -15.07 10.90
CA TRP A 545 -2.82 -15.72 10.55
C TRP A 545 -2.61 -17.07 9.85
N CYS A 546 -1.45 -17.31 9.24
CA CYS A 546 -1.14 -18.62 8.67
C CYS A 546 -1.25 -19.75 9.71
N ILE A 547 -0.94 -19.49 10.99
CA ILE A 547 -0.97 -20.47 12.06
C ILE A 547 -2.41 -21.01 12.28
N PRO A 548 -3.39 -20.19 12.68
CA PRO A 548 -4.74 -20.69 12.87
C PRO A 548 -5.36 -21.18 11.57
N ILE A 549 -5.11 -20.53 10.43
CA ILE A 549 -5.67 -20.97 9.14
C ILE A 549 -5.18 -22.37 8.78
N SER A 550 -3.88 -22.66 8.90
CA SER A 550 -3.34 -23.99 8.62
C SER A 550 -3.81 -25.05 9.62
N ILE A 551 -3.90 -24.71 10.91
CA ILE A 551 -4.40 -25.63 11.95
C ILE A 551 -5.87 -25.97 11.69
N TYR A 552 -6.74 -24.98 11.46
CA TYR A 552 -8.16 -25.18 11.16
C TYR A 552 -8.42 -25.78 9.77
N ALA A 553 -7.43 -25.79 8.87
CA ALA A 553 -7.50 -26.43 7.56
C ALA A 553 -7.01 -27.90 7.56
N ILE A 554 -6.35 -28.37 8.63
CA ILE A 554 -5.87 -29.75 8.76
C ILE A 554 -6.55 -30.47 9.92
N VAL A 555 -6.52 -29.92 11.13
CA VAL A 555 -6.88 -30.64 12.35
C VAL A 555 -8.36 -31.03 12.37
N PRO A 556 -9.34 -30.13 12.12
CA PRO A 556 -10.74 -30.51 12.01
C PRO A 556 -11.01 -31.51 10.88
N GLN A 557 -10.29 -31.39 9.76
CA GLN A 557 -10.45 -32.24 8.56
C GLN A 557 -9.96 -33.66 8.83
N MET A 558 -8.81 -33.82 9.49
CA MET A 558 -8.29 -35.15 9.84
C MET A 558 -9.17 -35.82 10.88
N THR A 559 -9.48 -35.11 11.96
CA THR A 559 -10.35 -35.64 13.04
C THR A 559 -11.74 -36.01 12.52
N LEU A 560 -12.28 -35.29 11.53
CA LEU A 560 -13.53 -35.65 10.85
C LEU A 560 -13.40 -36.98 10.07
N THR A 561 -12.31 -37.21 9.35
CA THR A 561 -12.07 -38.47 8.61
C THR A 561 -12.02 -39.68 9.54
N TYR A 562 -11.42 -39.52 10.72
CA TYR A 562 -11.26 -40.58 11.72
C TYR A 562 -12.38 -40.60 12.76
N GLN A 563 -13.38 -39.72 12.64
CA GLN A 563 -14.54 -39.64 13.55
C GLN A 563 -14.13 -39.40 15.02
N VAL A 564 -13.05 -38.64 15.22
CA VAL A 564 -12.58 -38.22 16.55
C VAL A 564 -13.26 -36.90 16.91
N PRO A 565 -14.06 -36.84 17.99
CA PRO A 565 -14.71 -35.60 18.43
C PRO A 565 -13.65 -34.58 18.87
N LEU A 566 -13.69 -33.40 18.27
CA LEU A 566 -12.73 -32.31 18.53
C LEU A 566 -13.38 -31.09 19.23
N PHE A 567 -14.68 -30.93 19.05
CA PHE A 567 -15.47 -29.82 19.59
C PHE A 567 -16.58 -30.38 20.49
N PRO A 568 -17.22 -29.54 21.32
CA PRO A 568 -18.39 -29.94 22.09
C PRO A 568 -19.48 -30.53 21.18
N LYS A 569 -20.24 -31.49 21.72
CA LYS A 569 -21.34 -32.16 21.01
C LYS A 569 -22.40 -31.17 20.56
N ALA A 570 -23.18 -31.57 19.56
CA ALA A 570 -24.39 -30.86 19.17
C ALA A 570 -25.28 -30.64 20.41
N PHE A 571 -25.81 -29.43 20.57
CA PHE A 571 -26.64 -28.97 21.68
C PHE A 571 -25.94 -28.78 23.04
N ASP A 572 -24.64 -29.06 23.16
CA ASP A 572 -23.85 -28.66 24.33
C ASP A 572 -23.78 -27.11 24.42
N PRO A 573 -23.96 -26.49 25.61
CA PRO A 573 -23.83 -25.04 25.77
C PRO A 573 -22.54 -24.44 25.19
N TRP A 574 -21.42 -25.16 25.31
CA TRP A 574 -20.14 -24.75 24.74
C TRP A 574 -20.15 -24.74 23.22
N CYS A 575 -20.97 -25.57 22.55
CA CYS A 575 -21.11 -25.55 21.10
C CYS A 575 -21.66 -24.19 20.60
N TYR A 576 -22.63 -23.61 21.31
CA TYR A 576 -23.17 -22.30 20.97
C TYR A 576 -22.14 -21.17 21.09
N LEU A 577 -21.15 -21.31 21.98
CA LEU A 577 -20.05 -20.35 22.09
C LEU A 577 -19.23 -20.29 20.80
N TYR A 578 -18.88 -21.42 20.21
CA TYR A 578 -18.14 -21.46 18.93
C TYR A 578 -18.94 -20.85 17.78
N ILE A 579 -20.24 -21.18 17.71
CA ILE A 579 -21.15 -20.62 16.70
C ILE A 579 -21.25 -19.10 16.86
N TYR A 580 -21.42 -18.61 18.09
CA TYR A 580 -21.46 -17.18 18.39
C TYR A 580 -20.17 -16.47 17.98
N LEU A 581 -19.01 -16.98 18.38
CA LEU A 581 -17.71 -16.39 18.03
C LEU A 581 -17.53 -16.28 16.51
N PHE A 582 -17.85 -17.36 15.78
CA PHE A 582 -17.77 -17.36 14.32
C PHE A 582 -18.72 -16.34 13.68
N LEU A 583 -20.02 -16.40 14.02
CA LEU A 583 -21.03 -15.53 13.42
C LEU A 583 -20.83 -14.07 13.79
N ALA A 584 -20.55 -13.74 15.05
CA ALA A 584 -20.36 -12.37 15.50
C ALA A 584 -19.15 -11.70 14.83
N ALA A 585 -18.03 -12.42 14.66
CA ALA A 585 -16.87 -11.92 13.94
C ALA A 585 -17.17 -11.64 12.47
N TYR A 586 -17.81 -12.58 11.77
CA TYR A 586 -18.15 -12.44 10.34
C TYR A 586 -19.21 -11.35 10.11
N ILE A 587 -20.22 -11.24 10.98
CA ILE A 587 -21.25 -10.21 10.89
C ILE A 587 -20.63 -8.83 11.12
N GLN A 588 -19.79 -8.66 12.15
CA GLN A 588 -19.13 -7.38 12.39
C GLN A 588 -18.25 -6.96 11.21
N ASP A 589 -17.45 -7.89 10.67
CA ASP A 589 -16.60 -7.61 9.51
C ASP A 589 -17.42 -7.29 8.24
N LEU A 590 -18.53 -8.00 8.00
CA LEU A 590 -19.45 -7.70 6.90
C LEU A 590 -20.05 -6.29 7.04
N VAL A 591 -20.50 -5.91 8.25
CA VAL A 591 -21.04 -4.56 8.50
C VAL A 591 -20.00 -3.49 8.17
N ASP A 592 -18.76 -3.64 8.62
CA ASP A 592 -17.68 -2.70 8.29
C ASP A 592 -17.44 -2.62 6.77
N PHE A 593 -17.45 -3.77 6.09
CA PHE A 593 -17.24 -3.85 4.64
C PHE A 593 -18.36 -3.18 3.83
N LEU A 594 -19.62 -3.39 4.22
CA LEU A 594 -20.78 -2.73 3.59
C LEU A 594 -20.76 -1.22 3.81
N ARG A 595 -20.35 -0.76 5.00
CA ARG A 595 -20.21 0.68 5.30
C ARG A 595 -19.10 1.35 4.49
N ALA A 596 -18.10 0.59 4.06
CA ALA A 596 -17.08 1.03 3.10
C ALA A 596 -17.51 0.84 1.63
N LYS A 597 -18.84 0.87 1.36
CA LYS A 597 -19.43 0.75 0.03
C LYS A 597 -19.02 -0.54 -0.70
N GLY A 598 -18.73 -1.62 0.03
CA GLY A 598 -18.51 -2.95 -0.55
C GLY A 598 -19.82 -3.73 -0.72
N THR A 599 -19.83 -4.74 -1.56
CA THR A 599 -20.94 -5.68 -1.72
C THR A 599 -20.70 -6.97 -0.92
N ILE A 600 -21.78 -7.73 -0.62
CA ILE A 600 -21.67 -9.04 0.04
C ILE A 600 -20.80 -10.00 -0.78
N ARG A 601 -20.90 -9.94 -2.11
CA ARG A 601 -20.12 -10.81 -3.00
C ARG A 601 -18.63 -10.47 -2.99
N GLN A 602 -18.29 -9.18 -3.02
CA GLN A 602 -16.90 -8.72 -2.84
C GLN A 602 -16.36 -9.12 -1.46
N TRP A 603 -17.16 -8.93 -0.40
CA TRP A 603 -16.78 -9.36 0.95
C TRP A 603 -16.50 -10.86 1.01
N TRP A 604 -17.36 -11.69 0.41
CA TRP A 604 -17.15 -13.14 0.38
C TRP A 604 -15.88 -13.54 -0.40
N ASN A 605 -15.58 -12.86 -1.51
CA ASN A 605 -14.33 -13.05 -2.25
C ASN A 605 -13.12 -12.63 -1.41
N ASP A 606 -13.24 -11.55 -0.64
CA ASP A 606 -12.21 -11.12 0.30
C ASP A 606 -11.97 -12.12 1.44
N GLN A 607 -13.03 -12.72 2.01
CA GLN A 607 -12.89 -13.82 2.97
C GLN A 607 -12.17 -15.03 2.34
N ARG A 608 -12.52 -15.38 1.10
CA ARG A 608 -11.83 -16.43 0.35
C ARG A 608 -10.35 -16.10 0.20
N MET A 609 -10.03 -14.87 -0.21
CA MET A 609 -8.64 -14.43 -0.39
C MET A 609 -7.87 -14.31 0.92
N TRP A 610 -8.52 -14.03 2.05
CA TRP A 610 -7.90 -14.10 3.38
C TRP A 610 -7.47 -15.53 3.72
N MET A 611 -8.33 -16.53 3.49
CA MET A 611 -7.96 -17.95 3.67
C MET A 611 -6.86 -18.40 2.71
N ILE A 612 -6.96 -18.01 1.43
CA ILE A 612 -5.93 -18.33 0.42
C ILE A 612 -4.59 -17.74 0.85
N ARG A 613 -4.52 -16.46 1.20
CA ARG A 613 -3.28 -15.80 1.67
C ARG A 613 -2.70 -16.48 2.90
N GLY A 614 -3.55 -16.98 3.80
CA GLY A 614 -3.15 -17.75 4.98
C GLY A 614 -2.27 -18.96 4.65
N VAL A 615 -2.70 -19.80 3.72
CA VAL A 615 -1.98 -21.02 3.32
C VAL A 615 -0.94 -20.80 2.21
N THR A 616 -0.88 -19.59 1.64
CA THR A 616 0.10 -19.20 0.62
C THR A 616 1.02 -18.09 1.13
N SER A 617 0.75 -16.82 0.81
CA SER A 617 1.62 -15.68 1.07
C SER A 617 2.11 -15.58 2.50
N TYR A 618 1.23 -15.78 3.49
CA TYR A 618 1.59 -15.65 4.90
C TYR A 618 2.42 -16.84 5.37
N LEU A 619 2.05 -18.07 4.99
CA LEU A 619 2.83 -19.26 5.30
C LEU A 619 4.26 -19.13 4.75
N PHE A 620 4.39 -18.83 3.45
CA PHE A 620 5.70 -18.69 2.80
C PHE A 620 6.47 -17.46 3.29
N GLY A 621 5.79 -16.35 3.60
CA GLY A 621 6.43 -15.14 4.14
C GLY A 621 6.97 -15.34 5.55
N VAL A 622 6.21 -16.01 6.43
CA VAL A 622 6.69 -16.40 7.77
C VAL A 622 7.84 -17.39 7.66
N SER A 623 7.73 -18.42 6.81
CA SER A 623 8.84 -19.36 6.58
C SER A 623 10.10 -18.67 6.08
N GLU A 624 9.98 -17.76 5.10
CA GLU A 624 11.12 -17.00 4.59
C GLU A 624 11.76 -16.13 5.67
N PHE A 625 10.96 -15.37 6.42
CA PHE A 625 11.46 -14.56 7.52
C PHE A 625 12.23 -15.40 8.55
N LEU A 626 11.68 -16.56 8.95
CA LEU A 626 12.35 -17.45 9.90
C LEU A 626 13.66 -18.03 9.34
N LEU A 627 13.68 -18.44 8.07
CA LEU A 627 14.87 -18.94 7.39
C LEU A 627 15.97 -17.88 7.33
N GLN A 628 15.61 -16.64 6.95
CA GLN A 628 16.54 -15.50 6.93
C GLN A 628 17.10 -15.22 8.34
N HIS A 629 16.28 -15.30 9.37
CA HIS A 629 16.70 -15.04 10.76
C HIS A 629 17.71 -16.08 11.29
N ILE A 630 17.67 -17.31 10.78
CA ILE A 630 18.66 -18.36 11.09
C ILE A 630 19.82 -18.42 10.08
N GLY A 631 19.93 -17.44 9.18
CA GLY A 631 21.06 -17.28 8.24
C GLY A 631 20.95 -18.08 6.94
N ILE A 632 19.77 -18.62 6.60
CA ILE A 632 19.54 -19.32 5.33
C ILE A 632 19.09 -18.30 4.28
N SER A 633 19.82 -18.21 3.18
CA SER A 633 19.47 -17.31 2.08
C SER A 633 18.18 -17.74 1.41
N THR A 634 17.31 -16.78 1.15
CA THR A 634 16.06 -16.97 0.40
C THR A 634 16.09 -16.16 -0.89
N ILE A 635 15.18 -16.47 -1.82
CA ILE A 635 15.09 -15.76 -3.10
C ILE A 635 14.77 -14.29 -2.84
N GLY A 636 15.65 -13.40 -3.31
CA GLY A 636 15.63 -11.97 -2.99
C GLY A 636 14.42 -11.19 -3.53
N PHE A 637 14.42 -9.89 -3.23
CA PHE A 637 13.40 -8.93 -3.65
C PHE A 637 13.26 -8.87 -5.17
N ASN A 638 12.05 -9.04 -5.69
CA ASN A 638 11.73 -8.87 -7.10
C ASN A 638 10.57 -7.89 -7.26
N VAL A 639 10.74 -6.90 -8.14
CA VAL A 639 9.70 -5.93 -8.51
C VAL A 639 8.52 -6.68 -9.13
N THR A 640 7.30 -6.30 -8.74
CA THR A 640 6.08 -6.91 -9.28
C THR A 640 5.96 -6.52 -10.75
N ASN A 641 5.69 -7.50 -11.62
CA ASN A 641 5.47 -7.22 -13.03
C ASN A 641 4.13 -6.48 -13.21
N LYS A 642 4.11 -5.41 -14.01
CA LYS A 642 2.91 -4.65 -14.37
C LYS A 642 2.53 -4.85 -15.85
N VAL A 643 3.31 -5.62 -16.60
CA VAL A 643 2.99 -5.98 -17.98
C VAL A 643 1.88 -7.03 -18.00
N MET A 644 0.92 -6.84 -18.91
CA MET A 644 -0.30 -7.64 -18.96
C MET A 644 -0.24 -8.65 -20.11
N ASP A 645 -0.63 -9.90 -19.83
CA ASP A 645 -0.95 -10.89 -20.85
C ASP A 645 -2.45 -10.83 -21.20
N ASP A 646 -2.78 -10.87 -22.50
CA ASP A 646 -4.15 -10.66 -22.98
C ASP A 646 -5.12 -11.76 -22.55
N GLU A 647 -4.68 -13.02 -22.48
CA GLU A 647 -5.52 -14.13 -22.01
C GLU A 647 -5.80 -14.01 -20.51
N GLN A 648 -4.77 -13.66 -19.72
CA GLN A 648 -4.91 -13.42 -18.29
C GLN A 648 -5.85 -12.24 -18.00
N ARG A 649 -5.75 -11.16 -18.78
CA ARG A 649 -6.62 -9.99 -18.68
C ARG A 649 -8.07 -10.34 -18.96
N LYS A 650 -8.32 -11.15 -20.00
CA LYS A 650 -9.68 -11.64 -20.32
C LYS A 650 -10.28 -12.42 -19.16
N LEU A 651 -9.56 -13.40 -18.63
CA LEU A 651 -10.02 -14.21 -17.49
C LEU A 651 -10.32 -13.35 -16.25
N TYR A 652 -9.47 -12.37 -15.98
CA TYR A 652 -9.65 -11.45 -14.86
C TYR A 652 -10.92 -10.59 -15.03
N ASN A 653 -11.13 -10.03 -16.23
CA ASN A 653 -12.32 -9.22 -16.54
C ASN A 653 -13.62 -10.02 -16.43
N GLU A 654 -13.60 -11.31 -16.79
CA GLU A 654 -14.72 -12.24 -16.64
C GLU A 654 -14.96 -12.69 -15.18
N GLY A 655 -14.17 -12.19 -14.22
CA GLY A 655 -14.31 -12.56 -12.80
C GLY A 655 -13.89 -14.01 -12.52
N THR A 656 -12.94 -14.54 -13.28
CA THR A 656 -12.47 -15.93 -13.15
C THR A 656 -11.04 -15.98 -12.60
N PHE A 657 -10.86 -16.72 -11.49
CA PHE A 657 -9.54 -16.94 -10.90
C PHE A 657 -8.59 -17.60 -11.91
N ASN A 658 -7.35 -17.14 -11.99
CA ASN A 658 -6.32 -17.75 -12.80
C ASN A 658 -5.39 -18.61 -11.92
N PHE A 659 -5.43 -19.93 -12.11
CA PHE A 659 -4.55 -20.89 -11.45
C PHE A 659 -3.50 -21.50 -12.38
N GLY A 660 -3.28 -20.94 -13.57
CA GLY A 660 -2.40 -21.49 -14.61
C GLY A 660 -0.90 -21.33 -14.35
N VAL A 661 -0.51 -20.41 -13.46
CA VAL A 661 0.92 -20.12 -13.21
C VAL A 661 1.51 -21.13 -12.23
N GLU A 662 2.38 -22.01 -12.71
CA GLU A 662 3.09 -22.99 -11.87
C GLU A 662 3.87 -22.30 -10.75
N SER A 663 3.53 -22.62 -9.49
CA SER A 663 4.23 -22.07 -8.34
C SER A 663 4.07 -22.93 -7.07
N PRO A 664 5.02 -22.87 -6.13
CA PRO A 664 4.89 -23.51 -4.81
C PRO A 664 3.65 -23.06 -4.03
N PHE A 665 3.19 -21.82 -4.24
CA PHE A 665 1.96 -21.31 -3.64
C PHE A 665 0.74 -22.15 -4.04
N LEU A 666 0.62 -22.48 -5.33
CA LEU A 666 -0.49 -23.30 -5.81
C LEU A 666 -0.40 -24.74 -5.33
N VAL A 667 0.80 -25.29 -5.18
CA VAL A 667 0.99 -26.62 -4.59
C VAL A 667 0.44 -26.65 -3.15
N SER A 668 0.80 -25.67 -2.33
CA SER A 668 0.25 -25.53 -0.98
C SER A 668 -1.28 -25.43 -1.01
N LEU A 669 -1.81 -24.46 -1.77
CA LEU A 669 -3.24 -24.19 -1.86
C LEU A 669 -4.05 -25.43 -2.30
N CYS A 670 -3.60 -26.12 -3.34
CA CYS A 670 -4.26 -27.33 -3.84
C CYS A 670 -4.16 -28.48 -2.84
N THR A 671 -3.05 -28.62 -2.11
CA THR A 671 -2.89 -29.65 -1.07
C THR A 671 -3.94 -29.49 0.04
N PHE A 672 -4.10 -28.28 0.57
CA PHE A 672 -5.14 -27.98 1.57
C PHE A 672 -6.55 -28.21 1.02
N ALA A 673 -6.80 -27.81 -0.24
CA ALA A 673 -8.11 -28.02 -0.87
C ALA A 673 -8.44 -29.52 -1.04
N ILE A 674 -7.47 -30.35 -1.47
CA ILE A 674 -7.62 -31.81 -1.60
C ILE A 674 -7.90 -32.46 -0.25
N ILE A 675 -7.16 -32.08 0.79
CA ILE A 675 -7.39 -32.54 2.16
C ILE A 675 -8.82 -32.22 2.59
N ASN A 676 -9.26 -30.97 2.44
CA ASN A 676 -10.61 -30.60 2.84
C ASN A 676 -11.68 -31.38 2.05
N PHE A 677 -11.51 -31.54 0.74
CA PHE A 677 -12.45 -32.28 -0.10
C PHE A 677 -12.61 -33.74 0.34
N THR A 678 -11.46 -34.41 0.51
CA THR A 678 -11.39 -35.82 0.85
C THR A 678 -11.94 -36.05 2.26
N SER A 679 -11.54 -35.22 3.23
CA SER A 679 -12.01 -35.29 4.61
C SER A 679 -13.50 -35.02 4.76
N PHE A 680 -14.04 -34.00 4.09
CA PHE A 680 -15.47 -33.73 4.13
C PHE A 680 -16.28 -34.91 3.58
N THR A 681 -15.86 -35.45 2.43
CA THR A 681 -16.58 -36.52 1.74
C THR A 681 -16.56 -37.81 2.55
N ILE A 682 -15.36 -38.27 2.96
CA ILE A 682 -15.21 -39.50 3.73
C ILE A 682 -15.84 -39.34 5.11
N GLY A 683 -15.59 -38.21 5.75
CA GLY A 683 -16.12 -37.87 7.06
C GLY A 683 -17.64 -37.87 7.10
N LEU A 684 -18.29 -37.13 6.19
CA LEU A 684 -19.75 -37.06 6.12
C LEU A 684 -20.38 -38.44 5.87
N VAL A 685 -19.80 -39.24 4.96
CA VAL A 685 -20.29 -40.60 4.68
C VAL A 685 -20.16 -41.49 5.91
N LYS A 686 -19.02 -41.45 6.60
CA LYS A 686 -18.83 -42.20 7.86
C LYS A 686 -19.82 -41.74 8.92
N SER A 687 -20.02 -40.43 9.07
CA SER A 687 -20.89 -39.91 10.11
C SER A 687 -22.36 -40.27 9.92
N LEU A 688 -22.81 -40.25 8.67
CA LEU A 688 -24.16 -40.70 8.30
C LEU A 688 -24.34 -42.21 8.56
N ARG A 689 -23.34 -43.03 8.22
CA ARG A 689 -23.38 -44.49 8.44
C ARG A 689 -23.35 -44.86 9.92
N GLN A 690 -22.57 -44.14 10.73
CA GLN A 690 -22.39 -44.40 12.16
C GLN A 690 -23.43 -43.69 13.04
N ARG A 691 -24.27 -42.81 12.48
CA ARG A 691 -25.26 -41.98 13.21
C ARG A 691 -24.65 -41.14 14.34
N ASN A 692 -23.43 -40.63 14.15
CA ASN A 692 -22.68 -39.85 15.14
C ASN A 692 -22.50 -38.37 14.73
N ILE A 693 -23.39 -37.84 13.89
CA ILE A 693 -23.32 -36.44 13.41
C ILE A 693 -23.23 -35.45 14.58
N GLU A 694 -23.92 -35.76 15.68
CA GLU A 694 -23.91 -34.92 16.89
C GLU A 694 -22.50 -34.75 17.48
N ASP A 695 -21.64 -35.76 17.37
CA ASP A 695 -20.29 -35.75 17.94
C ASP A 695 -19.29 -34.96 17.08
N VAL A 696 -19.57 -34.79 15.78
CA VAL A 696 -18.66 -34.17 14.80
C VAL A 696 -19.25 -32.99 14.03
N LEU A 697 -20.39 -32.46 14.49
CA LEU A 697 -21.16 -31.42 13.82
C LEU A 697 -20.30 -30.19 13.44
N MET A 698 -19.50 -29.70 14.39
CA MET A 698 -18.65 -28.53 14.14
C MET A 698 -17.58 -28.78 13.08
N GLN A 699 -17.02 -29.99 13.03
CA GLN A 699 -16.04 -30.34 11.99
C GLN A 699 -16.70 -30.38 10.61
N ILE A 700 -17.93 -30.89 10.52
CA ILE A 700 -18.73 -30.87 9.27
C ILE A 700 -19.00 -29.42 8.84
N ILE A 701 -19.40 -28.54 9.77
CA ILE A 701 -19.66 -27.12 9.48
C ILE A 701 -18.39 -26.42 8.99
N ILE A 702 -17.27 -26.57 9.70
CA ILE A 702 -15.98 -25.95 9.32
C ILE A 702 -15.51 -26.47 7.96
N SER A 703 -15.50 -27.79 7.75
CA SER A 703 -15.02 -28.38 6.51
C SER A 703 -15.95 -28.07 5.33
N GLY A 704 -17.26 -27.99 5.56
CA GLY A 704 -18.25 -27.54 4.57
C GLY A 704 -18.09 -26.06 4.21
N PHE A 705 -17.82 -25.19 5.19
CA PHE A 705 -17.51 -23.79 4.94
C PHE A 705 -16.25 -23.61 4.08
N VAL A 706 -15.19 -24.37 4.38
CA VAL A 706 -13.96 -24.38 3.57
C VAL A 706 -14.25 -24.94 2.17
N MET A 707 -15.10 -25.97 2.04
CA MET A 707 -15.48 -26.55 0.75
C MET A 707 -16.09 -25.50 -0.19
N ILE A 708 -17.04 -24.70 0.32
CA ILE A 708 -17.71 -23.64 -0.44
C ILE A 708 -16.68 -22.60 -0.90
N ASN A 709 -15.72 -22.25 -0.04
CA ASN A 709 -14.68 -21.29 -0.37
C ASN A 709 -13.64 -21.82 -1.35
N CYS A 710 -13.33 -23.12 -1.31
CA CYS A 710 -12.45 -23.80 -2.24
C CYS A 710 -13.10 -24.13 -3.60
N TRP A 711 -14.39 -23.85 -3.80
CA TRP A 711 -15.10 -24.16 -5.04
C TRP A 711 -14.39 -23.72 -6.33
N PRO A 712 -13.83 -22.48 -6.44
CA PRO A 712 -13.07 -22.08 -7.62
C PRO A 712 -11.84 -22.96 -7.90
N ILE A 713 -11.20 -23.49 -6.86
CA ILE A 713 -10.02 -24.35 -6.95
C ILE A 713 -10.44 -25.72 -7.49
N TYR A 714 -11.50 -26.32 -6.95
CA TYR A 714 -12.03 -27.60 -7.44
C TYR A 714 -12.48 -27.49 -8.91
N LYS A 715 -13.15 -26.38 -9.26
CA LYS A 715 -13.50 -26.08 -10.65
C LYS A 715 -12.27 -26.08 -11.56
N ALA A 716 -11.20 -25.42 -11.11
CA ALA A 716 -9.95 -25.32 -11.86
C ALA A 716 -9.14 -26.62 -11.94
N MET A 717 -9.29 -27.54 -10.99
CA MET A 717 -8.64 -28.84 -11.02
C MET A 717 -9.36 -29.84 -11.94
N ALA A 718 -10.70 -29.92 -11.84
CA ALA A 718 -11.46 -31.01 -12.43
C ALA A 718 -12.15 -30.67 -13.76
N TRP A 719 -12.66 -29.43 -13.94
CA TRP A 719 -13.56 -29.11 -15.05
C TRP A 719 -13.03 -28.08 -16.05
N ARG A 720 -12.04 -27.27 -15.68
CA ARG A 720 -11.49 -26.24 -16.60
C ARG A 720 -10.58 -26.84 -17.68
N ARG A 721 -10.64 -26.24 -18.88
CA ARG A 721 -9.82 -26.59 -20.05
C ARG A 721 -9.08 -25.39 -20.66
N ASP A 722 -9.29 -24.20 -20.12
CA ASP A 722 -8.66 -22.94 -20.52
C ASP A 722 -7.34 -22.70 -19.75
N GLY A 723 -6.62 -21.61 -20.07
CA GLY A 723 -5.33 -21.27 -19.46
C GLY A 723 -5.38 -21.04 -17.94
N GLY A 724 -6.56 -20.87 -17.33
CA GLY A 724 -6.69 -20.73 -15.88
C GLY A 724 -6.84 -22.05 -15.10
N ARG A 725 -6.74 -23.20 -15.77
CA ARG A 725 -6.70 -24.54 -15.15
C ARG A 725 -5.46 -24.71 -14.27
N VAL A 726 -5.55 -25.49 -13.19
CA VAL A 726 -4.37 -25.89 -12.40
C VAL A 726 -3.45 -26.79 -13.24
N PRO A 727 -2.15 -26.47 -13.36
CA PRO A 727 -1.19 -27.30 -14.08
C PRO A 727 -1.11 -28.75 -13.57
N LEU A 728 -0.93 -29.70 -14.48
CA LEU A 728 -0.87 -31.13 -14.15
C LEU A 728 0.24 -31.46 -13.15
N LYS A 729 1.40 -30.79 -13.27
CA LYS A 729 2.53 -30.95 -12.35
C LYS A 729 2.15 -30.54 -10.93
N VAL A 730 1.54 -29.36 -10.78
CA VAL A 730 1.03 -28.85 -9.49
C VAL A 730 0.01 -29.81 -8.89
N MET A 731 -0.95 -30.31 -9.68
CA MET A 731 -1.94 -31.27 -9.20
C MET A 731 -1.28 -32.56 -8.70
N LYS A 732 -0.38 -33.17 -9.49
CA LYS A 732 0.34 -34.40 -9.11
C LYS A 732 1.09 -34.22 -7.79
N THR A 733 1.88 -33.15 -7.67
CA THR A 733 2.63 -32.85 -6.44
C THR A 733 1.68 -32.66 -5.25
N SER A 734 0.56 -31.95 -5.45
CA SER A 734 -0.42 -31.69 -4.38
C SER A 734 -1.12 -32.97 -3.90
N PHE A 735 -1.46 -33.89 -4.81
CA PHE A 735 -2.01 -35.20 -4.43
C PHE A 735 -1.01 -36.06 -3.65
N ILE A 736 0.27 -36.04 -4.05
CA ILE A 736 1.33 -36.77 -3.32
C ILE A 736 1.48 -36.21 -1.91
N LEU A 737 1.54 -34.87 -1.76
CA LEU A 737 1.64 -34.23 -0.45
C LEU A 737 0.40 -34.48 0.42
N ALA A 738 -0.80 -34.35 -0.15
CA ALA A 738 -2.03 -34.67 0.57
C ALA A 738 -2.06 -36.14 1.02
N GLY A 739 -1.66 -37.07 0.15
CA GLY A 739 -1.52 -38.49 0.47
C GLY A 739 -0.51 -38.74 1.58
N ALA A 740 0.66 -38.09 1.56
CA ALA A 740 1.64 -38.19 2.63
C ALA A 740 1.09 -37.70 3.98
N ILE A 741 0.35 -36.58 3.99
CA ILE A 741 -0.31 -36.07 5.20
C ILE A 741 -1.36 -37.06 5.70
N TYR A 742 -2.17 -37.65 4.82
CA TYR A 742 -3.13 -38.70 5.20
C TYR A 742 -2.45 -39.95 5.74
N SER A 743 -1.34 -40.37 5.16
CA SER A 743 -0.56 -41.52 5.66
C SER A 743 -0.03 -41.25 7.06
N ILE A 744 0.48 -40.05 7.32
CA ILE A 744 0.91 -39.64 8.67
C ILE A 744 -0.30 -39.62 9.62
N ALA A 745 -1.43 -39.05 9.20
CA ALA A 745 -2.64 -39.02 10.01
C ALA A 745 -3.13 -40.44 10.35
N HIS A 746 -3.05 -41.38 9.40
CA HIS A 746 -3.44 -42.78 9.64
C HIS A 746 -2.56 -43.51 10.65
N LEU A 747 -1.31 -43.08 10.82
CA LEU A 747 -0.42 -43.62 11.86
C LEU A 747 -0.69 -42.99 13.23
N ILE A 748 -1.32 -41.81 13.27
CA ILE A 748 -1.62 -41.04 14.48
C ILE A 748 -2.99 -41.41 15.06
N PHE A 749 -4.00 -41.58 14.20
CA PHE A 749 -5.39 -41.90 14.53
C PHE A 749 -5.71 -43.37 14.29
#